data_AF-A0A532UPV6-F1
#
_entry.id   AF-A0A532UPV6-F1
#
_cell.length_a   1.000
_cell.length_b   1.000
_cell.length_c   1.000
_cell.angle_alpha   90.00
_cell.angle_beta   90.00
_cell.angle_gamma   90.00
#
_symmetry.space_group_name_H-M   'P 1'
#
loop_
_entity.id
_entity.type
_entity.pdbx_description
1 polymer ?
#
loop_
_entity_poly.entity_id
_entity_poly.type
_entity_poly.pdbx_seq_one_letter_code
_entity_poly.pdbx_strand_id
1 'polypeptide(L)'
;MCTNGDLKCRLMISVFLVVIECVTASGIEMASNPDPPDGACVGDAWVQLSWLPGDSALLHDLYFGDNYAEVDAAALTGGTYLGRQTETSFLVGDLVWGKTYYWRVDEFDGLAVHRSDVWRFAVGSTLFVDIDAAGANNGSNWTDAFNHLQDALAVTHQCDTQIWIAEGTYKPDQGGGQTPGDRKATFQLITDVSIYGGFKGDETSLEQRDWFLHETILSGDLNGDDVAGSFNEDNTHHVVTGSGTSLTAVMDGFTIMHGNAWSEEYAGQIGGGMLNEGGSPTIGNCRFIMNSARNGGGMSNHDQSSPKVYDCTFLYNNADYGSGMHNGYSSNPDVTRCTFTENRTFVAGGMANLIGSNPDVSDCIFIRNWANRGGGMYNGFSSSPTVFNCMFLRNSADDGSGGMYIGNQCNPKLTNCTFVENSAVAGATTLTFGNGGAIEIMNAASAEVINCTFIQNSAVVRYGGAVYAKDSDSVFINCTFMGNSAPLGGAVCNAGVGLVPSNKHITLTNCILWDNTAVTGPQIALVDQAELSIDFCDLEGSQSGMSVGPDCTVAWGTGMISASPLFTDSDGRLSAGSPCIDAGDNIPVPAGILFDLDGMQRFVDDPLTADTGAGTRPIVDMGAYEFDPSLAVRPFCSKQGSDEIFAADFESDPAGSPPAPSTPGYYGPVGASLETSGDVEVIDSAELGSKAIKITRSSIQAEINAIVGDISDAPYTRGVYYIDYAAHGLNIPETTSGAMRISVRATDNKPALSLLLYDGAYYLAQVGPSLRLTGSYDPSTAHRVHIELDLDMRRYSVCIDGEVLASNIPLIASTFIDLHSLRFNVFPTDSPGFESENVIDDIRITK
;
A
#
# COMPACT_ATOMS: atom_id res chain seq x y z
N MET A 1 -26.90 43.91 -14.94
CA MET A 1 -28.38 43.82 -14.90
C MET A 1 -28.98 44.70 -15.98
N CYS A 2 -29.46 44.11 -17.07
CA CYS A 2 -30.72 44.46 -17.72
C CYS A 2 -31.06 43.34 -18.72
N THR A 3 -32.31 42.91 -18.64
CA THR A 3 -32.94 41.74 -19.23
C THR A 3 -33.78 42.12 -20.46
N ASN A 4 -34.12 41.11 -21.28
CA ASN A 4 -35.07 41.07 -22.41
C ASN A 4 -34.54 41.65 -23.74
N GLY A 5 -34.60 41.01 -24.92
CA GLY A 5 -35.19 39.75 -25.40
C GLY A 5 -35.26 39.81 -26.95
N ASP A 6 -34.89 38.70 -27.60
CA ASP A 6 -35.18 38.22 -28.97
C ASP A 6 -34.79 38.98 -30.27
N LEU A 7 -33.84 38.34 -30.98
CA LEU A 7 -33.82 37.84 -32.37
C LEU A 7 -34.10 38.75 -33.62
N LYS A 8 -33.04 38.79 -34.46
CA LYS A 8 -32.97 38.49 -35.91
C LYS A 8 -33.38 39.54 -36.98
N CYS A 9 -32.34 39.89 -37.76
CA CYS A 9 -32.19 39.78 -39.23
C CYS A 9 -32.07 41.07 -40.06
N ARG A 10 -30.88 41.17 -40.72
CA ARG A 10 -30.61 41.56 -42.13
C ARG A 10 -30.88 43.03 -42.52
N LEU A 11 -30.11 43.72 -43.36
CA LEU A 11 -28.85 43.54 -44.10
C LEU A 11 -28.62 44.91 -44.79
N MET A 12 -27.35 45.23 -45.07
CA MET A 12 -26.88 46.00 -46.23
C MET A 12 -26.78 47.54 -46.18
N ILE A 13 -25.53 47.98 -45.94
CA ILE A 13 -24.69 48.86 -46.79
C ILE A 13 -25.29 50.23 -47.19
N SER A 14 -24.69 51.32 -46.70
CA SER A 14 -23.94 52.23 -47.59
C SER A 14 -22.98 53.14 -46.83
N VAL A 15 -21.83 53.31 -47.44
CA VAL A 15 -20.57 53.88 -46.96
C VAL A 15 -20.56 55.41 -47.11
N PHE A 16 -20.05 56.14 -46.11
CA PHE A 16 -18.87 57.03 -46.18
C PHE A 16 -18.93 58.17 -45.16
N LEU A 17 -17.74 58.42 -44.59
CA LEU A 17 -17.31 59.59 -43.82
C LEU A 17 -17.59 59.54 -42.31
N VAL A 18 -16.72 58.84 -41.58
CA VAL A 18 -16.42 59.15 -40.18
C VAL A 18 -14.96 59.55 -40.06
N VAL A 19 -14.82 60.78 -39.61
CA VAL A 19 -13.73 61.45 -38.92
C VAL A 19 -12.70 60.47 -38.32
N ILE A 20 -11.43 60.77 -38.63
CA ILE A 20 -10.27 60.29 -37.89
C ILE A 20 -10.44 60.74 -36.43
N GLU A 21 -10.90 59.83 -35.57
CA GLU A 21 -10.54 59.84 -34.16
C GLU A 21 -9.62 58.65 -33.92
N CYS A 22 -8.38 59.03 -33.64
CA CYS A 22 -7.29 58.22 -33.17
C CYS A 22 -7.71 57.50 -31.87
N VAL A 23 -8.05 56.22 -31.97
CA VAL A 23 -7.90 55.28 -30.87
C VAL A 23 -6.72 54.41 -31.27
N THR A 24 -5.53 54.75 -30.79
CA THR A 24 -4.40 53.82 -30.74
C THR A 24 -4.80 52.69 -29.81
N ALA A 25 -5.41 51.64 -30.35
CA ALA A 25 -5.23 50.31 -29.76
C ALA A 25 -3.75 50.01 -29.95
N SER A 26 -2.98 50.12 -28.87
CA SER A 26 -1.64 49.54 -28.77
C SER A 26 -1.83 48.02 -28.87
N GLY A 27 -1.96 47.50 -30.08
CA GLY A 27 -2.00 46.07 -30.33
C GLY A 27 -0.69 45.44 -29.87
N ILE A 28 -0.74 44.18 -29.48
CA ILE A 28 0.48 43.43 -29.16
C ILE A 28 1.16 43.13 -30.49
N GLU A 29 2.26 43.82 -30.80
CA GLU A 29 2.99 43.64 -32.08
C GLU A 29 3.99 42.46 -32.05
N MET A 30 4.13 41.78 -30.91
CA MET A 30 5.11 40.70 -30.67
C MET A 30 4.43 39.35 -30.46
N ALA A 31 5.16 38.27 -30.72
CA ALA A 31 4.71 36.92 -30.40
C ALA A 31 4.58 36.75 -28.87
N SER A 32 3.59 35.99 -28.43
CA SER A 32 3.30 35.77 -27.01
C SER A 32 2.76 34.36 -26.76
N ASN A 33 2.55 34.01 -25.48
CA ASN A 33 2.01 32.70 -25.06
C ASN A 33 2.74 31.51 -25.73
N PRO A 34 4.06 31.38 -25.51
CA PRO A 34 4.83 30.28 -26.07
C PRO A 34 4.39 28.93 -25.50
N ASP A 35 4.48 27.91 -26.34
CA ASP A 35 4.40 26.51 -25.98
C ASP A 35 5.55 25.77 -26.70
N PRO A 36 6.51 25.15 -25.99
CA PRO A 36 6.60 25.07 -24.53
C PRO A 36 6.71 26.46 -23.87
N PRO A 37 6.07 26.66 -22.71
CA PRO A 37 6.17 27.93 -21.98
C PRO A 37 7.62 28.22 -21.60
N ASP A 38 7.95 29.50 -21.41
CA ASP A 38 9.31 29.89 -21.05
C ASP A 38 9.77 29.20 -19.75
N GLY A 39 10.88 28.46 -19.83
CA GLY A 39 11.41 27.64 -18.76
C GLY A 39 10.86 26.20 -18.70
N ALA A 40 10.10 25.74 -19.68
CA ALA A 40 9.53 24.39 -19.70
C ALA A 40 10.58 23.27 -19.79
N CYS A 41 10.19 22.07 -19.37
CA CYS A 41 10.90 20.82 -19.60
C CYS A 41 10.12 19.98 -20.62
N VAL A 42 10.83 19.32 -21.54
CA VAL A 42 10.24 18.46 -22.58
C VAL A 42 10.88 17.08 -22.51
N GLY A 43 10.04 16.04 -22.52
CA GLY A 43 10.46 14.65 -22.32
C GLY A 43 10.84 13.90 -23.60
N ASP A 44 11.01 14.62 -24.71
CA ASP A 44 11.22 14.04 -26.04
C ASP A 44 12.42 14.69 -26.73
N ALA A 45 13.09 13.93 -27.60
CA ALA A 45 14.14 14.45 -28.51
C ALA A 45 13.57 15.34 -29.64
N TRP A 46 12.31 15.76 -29.54
CA TRP A 46 11.61 16.64 -30.45
C TRP A 46 10.56 17.46 -29.68
N VAL A 47 10.21 18.64 -30.18
CA VAL A 47 9.10 19.43 -29.63
C VAL A 47 8.41 20.23 -30.72
N GLN A 48 7.09 20.36 -30.62
CA GLN A 48 6.33 21.31 -31.43
C GLN A 48 6.30 22.66 -30.71
N LEU A 49 7.03 23.63 -31.25
CA LEU A 49 6.96 25.02 -30.82
C LEU A 49 5.65 25.62 -31.33
N SER A 50 4.93 26.39 -30.51
CA SER A 50 3.78 27.17 -30.94
C SER A 50 3.65 28.47 -30.14
N TRP A 51 3.05 29.48 -30.75
CA TRP A 51 2.93 30.82 -30.15
C TRP A 51 1.62 31.47 -30.58
N LEU A 52 1.18 32.45 -29.79
CA LEU A 52 0.13 33.39 -30.19
C LEU A 52 0.78 34.54 -30.98
N PRO A 53 0.38 34.78 -32.24
CA PRO A 53 0.96 35.83 -33.06
C PRO A 53 0.51 37.22 -32.60
N GLY A 54 1.32 38.23 -32.92
CA GLY A 54 0.94 39.64 -32.71
C GLY A 54 -0.27 40.07 -33.55
N ASP A 55 -1.03 41.07 -33.08
CA ASP A 55 -2.30 41.53 -33.66
C ASP A 55 -2.20 41.99 -35.13
N SER A 56 -1.02 42.42 -35.56
CA SER A 56 -0.71 42.89 -36.92
C SER A 56 0.18 41.93 -37.72
N ALA A 57 0.54 40.78 -37.15
CA ALA A 57 1.45 39.83 -37.77
C ALA A 57 0.86 39.20 -39.04
N LEU A 58 1.65 39.17 -40.11
CA LEU A 58 1.33 38.43 -41.34
C LEU A 58 2.19 37.18 -41.50
N LEU A 59 3.42 37.19 -40.99
CA LEU A 59 4.41 36.11 -41.08
C LEU A 59 5.32 36.12 -39.85
N HIS A 60 5.97 34.99 -39.56
CA HIS A 60 6.74 34.79 -38.32
C HIS A 60 8.18 34.36 -38.63
N ASP A 61 9.19 35.12 -38.21
CA ASP A 61 10.59 34.76 -38.35
C ASP A 61 11.06 33.98 -37.12
N LEU A 62 11.29 32.67 -37.29
CA LEU A 62 11.62 31.76 -36.17
C LEU A 62 13.13 31.58 -36.01
N TYR A 63 13.59 31.66 -34.76
CA TYR A 63 14.97 31.45 -34.35
C TYR A 63 15.06 30.36 -33.29
N PHE A 64 16.08 29.50 -33.36
CA PHE A 64 16.27 28.35 -32.48
C PHE A 64 17.75 28.00 -32.34
N GLY A 65 18.20 27.63 -31.13
CA GLY A 65 19.57 27.17 -30.86
C GLY A 65 19.81 26.84 -29.38
N ASP A 66 20.98 26.34 -29.04
CA ASP A 66 21.35 25.99 -27.65
C ASP A 66 22.12 27.10 -26.91
N ASN A 67 22.24 28.29 -27.52
CA ASN A 67 22.92 29.44 -26.95
C ASN A 67 22.02 30.69 -26.95
N TYR A 68 21.71 31.20 -25.76
CA TYR A 68 20.88 32.39 -25.59
C TYR A 68 21.39 33.60 -26.38
N ALA A 69 22.69 33.90 -26.30
CA ALA A 69 23.25 35.10 -26.92
C ALA A 69 23.21 35.02 -28.45
N GLU A 70 23.34 33.82 -29.02
CA GLU A 70 23.26 33.61 -30.47
C GLU A 70 21.83 33.74 -30.98
N VAL A 71 20.85 33.20 -30.26
CA VAL A 71 19.42 33.34 -30.60
C VAL A 71 18.96 34.78 -30.42
N ASP A 72 19.36 35.43 -29.33
CA ASP A 72 19.05 36.83 -29.05
C ASP A 72 19.69 37.78 -30.09
N ALA A 73 20.93 37.53 -30.52
CA ALA A 73 21.58 38.34 -31.57
C ALA A 73 21.19 37.95 -33.01
N ALA A 74 20.42 36.88 -33.21
CA ALA A 74 20.17 36.32 -34.53
C ALA A 74 19.46 37.31 -35.46
N ALA A 75 19.92 37.33 -36.72
CA ALA A 75 19.32 38.05 -37.84
C ALA A 75 18.80 37.05 -38.88
N LEU A 76 18.14 37.51 -39.95
CA LEU A 76 17.54 36.68 -41.03
C LEU A 76 18.54 35.83 -41.85
N THR A 77 19.78 35.69 -41.38
CA THR A 77 20.86 34.92 -42.00
C THR A 77 21.70 34.28 -40.90
N GLY A 78 21.88 32.95 -40.93
CA GLY A 78 22.70 32.22 -39.96
C GLY A 78 22.13 30.84 -39.62
N GLY A 79 22.87 30.05 -38.83
CA GLY A 79 22.47 28.69 -38.44
C GLY A 79 21.33 28.63 -37.41
N THR A 80 21.04 29.73 -36.72
CA THR A 80 19.96 29.83 -35.72
C THR A 80 18.62 30.27 -36.31
N TYR A 81 18.56 30.72 -37.57
CA TYR A 81 17.31 31.13 -38.22
C TYR A 81 16.67 29.95 -38.94
N LEU A 82 15.47 29.55 -38.49
CA LEU A 82 14.71 28.43 -39.05
C LEU A 82 13.81 28.84 -40.23
N GLY A 83 13.82 30.12 -40.60
CA GLY A 83 13.06 30.63 -41.73
C GLY A 83 11.75 31.30 -41.33
N ARG A 84 11.15 31.97 -42.31
CA ARG A 84 9.87 32.65 -42.19
C ARG A 84 8.71 31.68 -42.33
N GLN A 85 7.84 31.64 -41.33
CA GLN A 85 6.70 30.74 -41.23
C GLN A 85 5.39 31.48 -41.55
N THR A 86 4.44 30.74 -42.12
CA THR A 86 3.03 31.15 -42.28
C THR A 86 2.13 30.60 -41.18
N GLU A 87 2.57 29.53 -40.52
CA GLU A 87 1.86 28.89 -39.41
C GLU A 87 2.43 29.37 -38.08
N THR A 88 1.64 29.26 -37.02
CA THR A 88 2.02 29.62 -35.65
C THR A 88 2.54 28.43 -34.85
N SER A 89 3.07 27.42 -35.55
CA SER A 89 3.75 26.28 -34.93
C SER A 89 4.86 25.73 -35.82
N PHE A 90 5.88 25.13 -35.19
CA PHE A 90 7.05 24.56 -35.86
C PHE A 90 7.62 23.38 -35.09
N LEU A 91 7.83 22.24 -35.74
CA LEU A 91 8.42 21.05 -35.13
C LEU A 91 9.95 21.13 -35.19
N VAL A 92 10.60 21.09 -34.04
CA VAL A 92 12.05 20.88 -33.92
C VAL A 92 12.33 19.46 -33.43
N GLY A 93 13.37 18.83 -33.96
CA GLY A 93 13.78 17.46 -33.63
C GLY A 93 15.30 17.36 -33.43
N ASP A 94 15.80 16.13 -33.25
CA ASP A 94 17.21 15.84 -32.98
C ASP A 94 17.76 16.62 -31.77
N LEU A 95 16.91 16.85 -30.78
CA LEU A 95 17.27 17.56 -29.57
C LEU A 95 18.15 16.66 -28.69
N VAL A 96 19.19 17.25 -28.12
CA VAL A 96 20.11 16.53 -27.24
C VAL A 96 19.55 16.55 -25.83
N TRP A 97 19.36 15.35 -25.26
CA TRP A 97 18.96 15.17 -23.87
C TRP A 97 19.88 15.95 -22.92
N GLY A 98 19.30 16.55 -21.88
CA GLY A 98 20.01 17.38 -20.91
C GLY A 98 20.46 18.76 -21.41
N LYS A 99 20.18 19.13 -22.68
CA LYS A 99 20.44 20.49 -23.18
C LYS A 99 19.26 21.43 -22.97
N THR A 100 19.58 22.70 -22.75
CA THR A 100 18.63 23.82 -22.85
C THR A 100 18.68 24.42 -24.24
N TYR A 101 17.51 24.61 -24.84
CA TYR A 101 17.32 25.29 -26.10
C TYR A 101 16.60 26.62 -25.89
N TYR A 102 16.95 27.59 -26.72
CA TYR A 102 16.43 28.95 -26.74
C TYR A 102 15.78 29.20 -28.09
N TRP A 103 14.65 29.90 -28.07
CA TRP A 103 13.90 30.20 -29.28
C TRP A 103 13.20 31.54 -29.20
N ARG A 104 13.00 32.16 -30.35
CA ARG A 104 12.38 33.48 -30.49
C ARG A 104 11.57 33.51 -31.77
N VAL A 105 10.46 34.24 -31.74
CA VAL A 105 9.65 34.48 -32.94
C VAL A 105 9.54 35.98 -33.16
N ASP A 106 10.10 36.49 -34.24
CA ASP A 106 9.94 37.90 -34.63
C ASP A 106 8.77 38.04 -35.61
N GLU A 107 7.90 39.03 -35.38
CA GLU A 107 6.64 39.20 -36.11
C GLU A 107 6.79 40.16 -37.29
N PHE A 108 6.36 39.77 -38.49
CA PHE A 108 6.42 40.60 -39.69
C PHE A 108 5.04 41.06 -40.14
N ASP A 109 4.80 42.36 -40.14
CA ASP A 109 3.49 42.98 -40.46
C ASP A 109 3.32 43.37 -41.94
N GLY A 110 4.31 43.05 -42.79
CA GLY A 110 4.35 43.46 -44.19
C GLY A 110 5.17 44.72 -44.49
N LEU A 111 5.52 45.49 -43.45
CA LEU A 111 6.31 46.72 -43.53
C LEU A 111 7.59 46.64 -42.68
N ALA A 112 7.51 46.07 -41.48
CA ALA A 112 8.60 45.96 -40.51
C ALA A 112 8.60 44.59 -39.80
N VAL A 113 9.75 44.24 -39.22
CA VAL A 113 9.92 43.08 -38.33
C VAL A 113 9.96 43.59 -36.90
N HIS A 114 9.12 43.02 -36.04
CA HIS A 114 8.99 43.32 -34.63
C HIS A 114 9.62 42.19 -33.83
N ARG A 115 10.68 42.50 -33.08
CA ARG A 115 11.42 41.50 -32.33
C ARG A 115 10.72 41.16 -31.02
N SER A 116 10.61 39.87 -30.71
CA SER A 116 9.97 39.39 -29.48
C SER A 116 10.98 38.96 -28.41
N ASP A 117 10.47 38.55 -27.24
CA ASP A 117 11.28 37.96 -26.18
C ASP A 117 11.84 36.59 -26.57
N VAL A 118 12.99 36.22 -26.00
CA VAL A 118 13.58 34.88 -26.16
C VAL A 118 13.02 33.98 -25.06
N TRP A 119 12.44 32.86 -25.46
CA TRP A 119 11.98 31.81 -24.56
C TRP A 119 12.96 30.64 -24.54
N ARG A 120 12.90 29.82 -23.50
CA ARG A 120 13.73 28.61 -23.37
C ARG A 120 12.93 27.40 -22.94
N PHE A 121 13.43 26.22 -23.27
CA PHE A 121 13.02 24.96 -22.66
C PHE A 121 14.22 24.00 -22.55
N ALA A 122 14.14 23.03 -21.66
CA ALA A 122 15.15 21.98 -21.49
C ALA A 122 14.59 20.64 -21.94
N VAL A 123 15.44 19.79 -22.50
CA VAL A 123 15.11 18.39 -22.82
C VAL A 123 15.49 17.54 -21.62
N GLY A 124 14.62 16.60 -21.23
CA GLY A 124 14.89 15.66 -20.14
C GLY A 124 16.14 14.80 -20.39
N SER A 125 16.37 13.78 -19.59
CA SER A 125 17.35 12.74 -19.93
C SER A 125 17.02 11.45 -19.21
N THR A 126 17.34 10.31 -19.82
CA THR A 126 17.38 9.02 -19.11
C THR A 126 18.83 8.63 -18.96
N LEU A 127 19.28 8.50 -17.71
CA LEU A 127 20.60 7.98 -17.36
C LEU A 127 20.46 6.51 -16.95
N PHE A 128 21.43 5.70 -17.34
CA PHE A 128 21.47 4.28 -17.03
C PHE A 128 22.58 3.98 -16.01
N VAL A 129 22.28 3.16 -15.02
CA VAL A 129 23.22 2.69 -14.00
C VAL A 129 23.18 1.16 -13.99
N ASP A 130 24.33 0.53 -14.16
CA ASP A 130 24.49 -0.92 -14.10
C ASP A 130 25.90 -1.22 -13.59
N ILE A 131 25.98 -1.85 -12.42
CA ILE A 131 27.23 -2.20 -11.76
C ILE A 131 28.13 -3.11 -12.62
N ASP A 132 27.51 -3.90 -13.51
CA ASP A 132 28.17 -4.86 -14.39
C ASP A 132 28.47 -4.30 -15.79
N ALA A 133 28.09 -3.05 -16.08
CA ALA A 133 28.37 -2.41 -17.36
C ALA A 133 29.89 -2.27 -17.60
N ALA A 134 30.30 -2.58 -18.84
CA ALA A 134 31.71 -2.62 -19.25
C ALA A 134 32.08 -1.55 -20.30
N GLY A 135 31.13 -0.72 -20.72
CA GLY A 135 31.31 0.28 -21.76
C GLY A 135 31.98 1.56 -21.25
N ALA A 136 31.55 2.69 -21.80
CA ALA A 136 32.19 3.98 -21.59
C ALA A 136 31.95 4.62 -20.21
N ASN A 137 31.09 4.04 -19.36
CA ASN A 137 30.74 4.54 -18.03
C ASN A 137 30.28 6.01 -18.06
N ASN A 138 29.31 6.31 -18.93
CA ASN A 138 28.80 7.66 -19.17
C ASN A 138 27.27 7.79 -19.04
N GLY A 139 26.57 6.70 -18.73
CA GLY A 139 25.14 6.68 -18.45
C GLY A 139 24.23 6.84 -19.68
N SER A 140 24.76 6.79 -20.91
CA SER A 140 23.98 7.12 -22.12
C SER A 140 23.08 5.99 -22.64
N ASN A 141 23.35 4.75 -22.25
CA ASN A 141 22.60 3.53 -22.56
C ASN A 141 23.07 2.41 -21.62
N TRP A 142 22.43 1.23 -21.63
CA TRP A 142 22.84 0.11 -20.77
C TRP A 142 24.29 -0.37 -20.97
N THR A 143 24.81 -0.40 -22.20
CA THR A 143 26.21 -0.82 -22.44
C THR A 143 27.20 0.18 -21.85
N ASP A 144 26.89 1.47 -21.95
CA ASP A 144 27.72 2.57 -21.44
C ASP A 144 27.22 3.12 -20.10
N ALA A 145 26.42 2.35 -19.36
CA ALA A 145 25.81 2.77 -18.11
C ALA A 145 26.86 3.13 -17.05
N PHE A 146 26.48 3.95 -16.08
CA PHE A 146 27.34 4.22 -14.93
C PHE A 146 27.43 2.98 -14.03
N ASN A 147 28.64 2.61 -13.58
CA ASN A 147 28.81 1.49 -12.65
C ASN A 147 28.35 1.83 -11.22
N HIS A 148 28.27 3.12 -10.87
CA HIS A 148 27.87 3.58 -9.54
C HIS A 148 26.77 4.63 -9.64
N LEU A 149 25.75 4.51 -8.79
CA LEU A 149 24.63 5.47 -8.74
C LEU A 149 25.09 6.90 -8.40
N GLN A 150 26.16 7.06 -7.62
CA GLN A 150 26.70 8.40 -7.30
C GLN A 150 27.19 9.15 -8.54
N ASP A 151 27.74 8.44 -9.54
CA ASP A 151 28.21 9.07 -10.77
C ASP A 151 27.04 9.60 -11.61
N ALA A 152 25.94 8.85 -11.68
CA ALA A 152 24.72 9.32 -12.31
C ALA A 152 24.12 10.53 -11.58
N LEU A 153 24.00 10.44 -10.24
CA LEU A 153 23.49 11.54 -9.42
C LEU A 153 24.30 12.83 -9.59
N ALA A 154 25.63 12.73 -9.72
CA ALA A 154 26.52 13.88 -9.88
C ALA A 154 26.38 14.62 -11.22
N VAL A 155 25.89 13.95 -12.27
CA VAL A 155 25.71 14.55 -13.61
C VAL A 155 24.25 14.88 -13.94
N THR A 156 23.31 14.49 -13.08
CA THR A 156 21.88 14.73 -13.27
C THR A 156 21.55 16.22 -13.46
N HIS A 157 20.62 16.50 -14.37
CA HIS A 157 20.09 17.84 -14.61
C HIS A 157 18.64 17.94 -14.10
N GLN A 158 18.25 19.09 -13.54
CA GLN A 158 16.98 19.33 -12.82
C GLN A 158 15.73 19.40 -13.72
N CYS A 159 15.73 18.75 -14.89
CA CYS A 159 14.65 18.85 -15.88
C CYS A 159 14.07 17.46 -16.17
N ASP A 160 13.23 16.93 -15.28
CA ASP A 160 12.54 15.63 -15.44
C ASP A 160 13.49 14.47 -15.78
N THR A 161 14.70 14.48 -15.22
CA THR A 161 15.67 13.43 -15.50
C THR A 161 15.24 12.13 -14.82
N GLN A 162 15.23 11.05 -15.59
CA GLN A 162 15.08 9.70 -15.07
C GLN A 162 16.45 9.04 -14.94
N ILE A 163 16.65 8.27 -13.86
CA ILE A 163 17.78 7.36 -13.71
C ILE A 163 17.20 5.96 -13.60
N TRP A 164 17.60 5.06 -14.49
CA TRP A 164 17.21 3.65 -14.49
C TRP A 164 18.38 2.83 -13.98
N ILE A 165 18.16 2.07 -12.90
CA ILE A 165 19.19 1.34 -12.19
C ILE A 165 18.93 -0.16 -12.33
N ALA A 166 19.90 -0.88 -12.89
CA ALA A 166 19.86 -2.32 -13.02
C ALA A 166 19.96 -3.02 -11.65
N GLU A 167 19.61 -4.30 -11.62
CA GLU A 167 19.76 -5.18 -10.47
C GLU A 167 21.19 -5.13 -9.92
N GLY A 168 21.33 -5.42 -8.63
CA GLY A 168 22.61 -5.41 -7.94
C GLY A 168 22.64 -4.49 -6.73
N THR A 169 23.79 -4.46 -6.07
CA THR A 169 23.98 -3.77 -4.78
C THR A 169 24.87 -2.55 -4.94
N TYR A 170 24.31 -1.39 -4.66
CA TYR A 170 24.97 -0.08 -4.76
C TYR A 170 25.22 0.48 -3.36
N LYS A 171 26.44 0.92 -3.11
CA LYS A 171 26.87 1.52 -1.83
C LYS A 171 27.16 3.01 -2.01
N PRO A 172 26.76 3.87 -1.06
CA PRO A 172 26.83 5.32 -1.26
C PRO A 172 28.24 5.88 -1.22
N ASP A 173 29.21 5.14 -0.69
CA ASP A 173 30.63 5.51 -0.58
C ASP A 173 31.46 5.17 -1.84
N GLN A 174 30.80 4.71 -2.91
CA GLN A 174 31.42 4.33 -4.17
C GLN A 174 31.11 5.32 -5.30
N GLY A 175 32.01 5.41 -6.27
CA GLY A 175 31.91 6.35 -7.40
C GLY A 175 32.81 7.58 -7.27
N GLY A 176 32.78 8.44 -8.29
CA GLY A 176 33.54 9.66 -8.39
C GLY A 176 33.23 10.63 -7.24
N GLY A 177 34.27 11.10 -6.57
CA GLY A 177 34.15 12.07 -5.47
C GLY A 177 33.75 11.47 -4.11
N GLN A 178 33.51 10.17 -4.02
CA GLN A 178 33.27 9.48 -2.74
C GLN A 178 34.57 9.02 -2.08
N THR A 179 34.52 8.84 -0.76
CA THR A 179 35.61 8.26 0.03
C THR A 179 35.16 6.90 0.57
N PRO A 180 35.78 5.78 0.17
CA PRO A 180 35.40 4.45 0.66
C PRO A 180 35.46 4.37 2.19
N GLY A 181 34.43 3.79 2.80
CA GLY A 181 34.23 3.71 4.25
C GLY A 181 33.75 5.00 4.91
N ASP A 182 33.42 6.06 4.16
CA ASP A 182 32.82 7.25 4.74
C ASP A 182 31.36 7.01 5.12
N ARG A 183 31.10 6.87 6.43
CA ARG A 183 29.77 6.68 6.99
C ARG A 183 28.79 7.83 6.75
N LYS A 184 29.26 8.99 6.26
CA LYS A 184 28.41 10.11 5.89
C LYS A 184 27.94 10.07 4.44
N ALA A 185 28.49 9.16 3.63
CA ALA A 185 28.10 9.02 2.25
C ALA A 185 26.64 8.54 2.17
N THR A 186 25.84 9.20 1.33
CA THR A 186 24.40 8.92 1.18
C THR A 186 24.00 9.09 -0.28
N PHE A 187 22.93 8.41 -0.72
CA PHE A 187 22.27 8.72 -1.98
C PHE A 187 21.29 9.88 -1.77
N GLN A 188 21.72 11.10 -2.11
CA GLN A 188 20.88 12.29 -2.01
C GLN A 188 19.88 12.34 -3.17
N LEU A 189 18.58 12.35 -2.86
CA LEU A 189 17.54 12.59 -3.86
C LEU A 189 17.56 14.05 -4.32
N ILE A 190 17.15 14.28 -5.56
CA ILE A 190 17.19 15.59 -6.22
C ILE A 190 15.77 15.93 -6.69
N THR A 191 15.30 17.14 -6.40
CA THR A 191 14.03 17.67 -6.92
C THR A 191 14.02 17.61 -8.46
N ASP A 192 12.89 17.21 -9.04
CA ASP A 192 12.68 17.02 -10.48
C ASP A 192 13.52 15.88 -11.11
N VAL A 193 13.96 14.92 -10.27
CA VAL A 193 14.65 13.70 -10.69
C VAL A 193 13.90 12.49 -10.19
N SER A 194 13.67 11.53 -11.09
CA SER A 194 13.08 10.23 -10.76
C SER A 194 14.12 9.13 -10.87
N ILE A 195 14.30 8.34 -9.82
CA ILE A 195 15.15 7.15 -9.83
C ILE A 195 14.29 5.89 -9.76
N TYR A 196 14.59 4.92 -10.61
CA TYR A 196 13.84 3.67 -10.77
C TYR A 196 14.79 2.47 -10.68
N GLY A 197 14.62 1.60 -9.68
CA GLY A 197 15.33 0.32 -9.56
C GLY A 197 14.46 -0.83 -10.05
N GLY A 198 15.02 -1.96 -10.43
CA GLY A 198 14.23 -3.10 -10.93
C GLY A 198 14.50 -3.53 -12.36
N PHE A 199 15.60 -3.09 -12.96
CA PHE A 199 15.92 -3.37 -14.36
C PHE A 199 16.94 -4.51 -14.46
N LYS A 200 16.85 -5.30 -15.51
CA LYS A 200 17.84 -6.30 -15.89
C LYS A 200 19.05 -5.68 -16.60
N GLY A 201 18.86 -4.54 -17.28
CA GLY A 201 19.90 -3.88 -18.06
C GLY A 201 19.76 -4.08 -19.58
N ASP A 202 18.58 -4.45 -20.07
CA ASP A 202 18.28 -4.57 -21.51
C ASP A 202 16.97 -3.89 -21.93
N GLU A 203 16.31 -3.20 -21.00
CA GLU A 203 15.02 -2.57 -21.20
C GLU A 203 15.10 -1.30 -22.04
N THR A 204 14.03 -1.07 -22.80
CA THR A 204 13.85 0.07 -23.70
C THR A 204 12.71 1.00 -23.27
N SER A 205 11.90 0.58 -22.29
CA SER A 205 10.83 1.38 -21.69
C SER A 205 10.71 1.09 -20.19
N LEU A 206 10.16 2.03 -19.43
CA LEU A 206 10.00 1.91 -17.98
C LEU A 206 9.06 0.76 -17.58
N GLU A 207 8.08 0.43 -18.44
CA GLU A 207 7.08 -0.61 -18.20
C GLU A 207 7.64 -2.03 -18.29
N GLN A 208 8.83 -2.22 -18.87
CA GLN A 208 9.50 -3.52 -18.95
C GLN A 208 10.14 -3.95 -17.63
N ARG A 209 10.33 -3.00 -16.70
CA ARG A 209 10.92 -3.19 -15.39
C ARG A 209 10.11 -4.19 -14.54
N ASP A 210 10.80 -5.18 -13.97
CA ASP A 210 10.25 -6.09 -12.96
C ASP A 210 11.09 -6.02 -11.69
N TRP A 211 10.72 -5.09 -10.81
CA TRP A 211 11.43 -4.83 -9.55
C TRP A 211 11.29 -5.94 -8.51
N PHE A 212 10.45 -6.96 -8.74
CA PHE A 212 10.43 -8.16 -7.90
C PHE A 212 11.47 -9.17 -8.35
N LEU A 213 11.73 -9.27 -9.65
CA LEU A 213 12.69 -10.22 -10.21
C LEU A 213 14.12 -9.66 -10.24
N HIS A 214 14.27 -8.38 -10.60
CA HIS A 214 15.54 -7.71 -10.83
C HIS A 214 15.88 -6.75 -9.68
N GLU A 215 16.07 -7.28 -8.48
CA GLU A 215 16.20 -6.46 -7.27
C GLU A 215 17.38 -5.49 -7.31
N THR A 216 17.10 -4.19 -7.18
CA THR A 216 18.09 -3.13 -6.99
C THR A 216 18.20 -2.78 -5.51
N ILE A 217 19.38 -3.04 -4.92
CA ILE A 217 19.65 -2.86 -3.50
C ILE A 217 20.51 -1.61 -3.29
N LEU A 218 20.04 -0.68 -2.47
CA LEU A 218 20.85 0.38 -1.88
C LEU A 218 21.26 -0.06 -0.48
N SER A 219 22.55 -0.32 -0.28
CA SER A 219 23.06 -0.90 0.96
C SER A 219 23.91 0.10 1.73
N GLY A 220 23.64 0.19 3.03
CA GLY A 220 24.44 0.92 4.00
C GLY A 220 25.63 0.13 4.55
N ASP A 221 25.68 -1.19 4.35
CA ASP A 221 26.79 -2.07 4.76
C ASP A 221 28.00 -1.83 3.85
N LEU A 222 28.94 -1.00 4.31
CA LEU A 222 30.04 -0.50 3.48
C LEU A 222 31.10 -1.59 3.26
N ASN A 223 31.39 -2.39 4.27
CA ASN A 223 32.37 -3.48 4.23
C ASN A 223 31.82 -4.81 3.69
N GLY A 224 30.51 -5.00 3.64
CA GLY A 224 29.89 -6.25 3.21
C GLY A 224 30.00 -7.37 4.25
N ASP A 225 30.10 -7.04 5.54
CA ASP A 225 30.39 -7.98 6.62
C ASP A 225 29.27 -8.13 7.67
N ASP A 226 28.10 -7.53 7.42
CA ASP A 226 26.92 -7.56 8.30
C ASP A 226 26.16 -8.90 8.33
N VAL A 227 26.89 -10.01 8.38
CA VAL A 227 26.30 -11.34 8.58
C VAL A 227 25.99 -11.55 10.07
N ALA A 228 24.72 -11.84 10.40
CA ALA A 228 24.25 -12.17 11.75
C ALA A 228 24.35 -11.04 12.81
N GLY A 229 24.29 -9.77 12.39
CA GLY A 229 23.93 -8.64 13.27
C GLY A 229 24.98 -8.23 14.31
N SER A 230 26.28 -8.27 13.98
CA SER A 230 27.32 -7.82 14.91
C SER A 230 28.52 -7.09 14.29
N PHE A 231 28.39 -6.44 13.13
CA PHE A 231 29.47 -5.63 12.54
C PHE A 231 29.01 -4.29 11.92
N ASN A 232 27.94 -3.66 12.42
CA ASN A 232 27.39 -2.42 11.83
C ASN A 232 28.17 -1.11 12.13
N GLU A 233 29.44 -1.20 12.53
CA GLU A 233 30.26 -0.05 12.95
C GLU A 233 30.68 0.83 11.76
N ASP A 234 30.78 0.25 10.56
CA ASP A 234 31.11 0.94 9.31
C ASP A 234 29.90 1.40 8.51
N ASN A 235 28.70 0.93 8.85
CA ASN A 235 27.51 1.25 8.05
C ASN A 235 27.27 2.75 7.90
N THR A 236 26.86 3.18 6.71
CA THR A 236 26.44 4.56 6.52
C THR A 236 25.34 4.96 7.50
N HIS A 237 25.34 6.21 7.93
CA HIS A 237 24.29 6.74 8.80
C HIS A 237 22.93 6.75 8.12
N HIS A 238 22.88 7.23 6.88
CA HIS A 238 21.65 7.33 6.08
C HIS A 238 21.93 6.75 4.70
N VAL A 239 21.28 5.64 4.35
CA VAL A 239 21.45 5.07 3.01
C VAL A 239 20.98 6.07 1.95
N VAL A 240 19.81 6.67 2.19
CA VAL A 240 19.17 7.66 1.32
C VAL A 240 18.91 8.94 2.09
N THR A 241 19.12 10.10 1.46
CA THR A 241 18.71 11.39 2.02
C THR A 241 17.76 12.08 1.06
N GLY A 242 16.52 12.30 1.49
CA GLY A 242 15.51 13.10 0.79
C GLY A 242 15.34 14.50 1.35
N SER A 243 16.19 14.92 2.29
CA SER A 243 16.15 16.25 2.91
C SER A 243 16.18 17.39 1.88
N GLY A 244 15.38 18.42 2.12
CA GLY A 244 15.27 19.61 1.26
C GLY A 244 14.66 19.39 -0.13
N THR A 245 14.11 18.20 -0.43
CA THR A 245 13.49 17.90 -1.74
C THR A 245 12.00 18.19 -1.79
N SER A 246 11.44 18.25 -3.01
CA SER A 246 10.00 18.34 -3.27
C SER A 246 9.41 16.99 -3.69
N LEU A 247 8.08 16.91 -3.85
CA LEU A 247 7.39 15.69 -4.33
C LEU A 247 7.86 15.22 -5.71
N THR A 248 8.51 16.09 -6.48
CA THR A 248 9.09 15.76 -7.79
C THR A 248 10.43 15.00 -7.71
N ALA A 249 11.02 14.88 -6.51
CA ALA A 249 12.05 13.88 -6.26
C ALA A 249 11.37 12.51 -6.07
N VAL A 250 11.51 11.61 -7.05
CA VAL A 250 10.82 10.32 -7.04
C VAL A 250 11.83 9.19 -6.87
N MET A 251 11.51 8.23 -6.01
CA MET A 251 12.23 6.99 -5.85
C MET A 251 11.26 5.81 -5.92
N ASP A 252 11.53 4.84 -6.81
CA ASP A 252 10.64 3.71 -7.00
C ASP A 252 11.36 2.37 -7.24
N GLY A 253 10.95 1.32 -6.51
CA GLY A 253 11.38 -0.07 -6.75
C GLY A 253 12.76 -0.44 -6.22
N PHE A 254 13.11 0.04 -5.03
CA PHE A 254 14.40 -0.27 -4.39
C PHE A 254 14.24 -1.06 -3.10
N THR A 255 15.24 -1.87 -2.78
CA THR A 255 15.48 -2.36 -1.42
C THR A 255 16.54 -1.46 -0.76
N ILE A 256 16.18 -0.78 0.33
CA ILE A 256 17.04 0.10 1.12
C ILE A 256 17.35 -0.61 2.45
N MET A 257 18.62 -0.93 2.69
CA MET A 257 18.98 -1.74 3.85
C MET A 257 20.31 -1.38 4.50
N HIS A 258 20.45 -1.82 5.76
CA HIS A 258 21.68 -1.73 6.55
C HIS A 258 22.18 -0.31 6.84
N GLY A 259 21.32 0.71 6.79
CA GLY A 259 21.66 2.02 7.37
C GLY A 259 21.77 1.97 8.89
N ASN A 260 22.72 2.69 9.47
CA ASN A 260 22.96 2.76 10.91
C ASN A 260 23.27 4.19 11.41
N ALA A 261 22.23 4.95 11.72
CA ALA A 261 22.34 6.28 12.34
C ALA A 261 22.53 6.23 13.87
N TRP A 262 22.60 5.03 14.47
CA TRP A 262 22.73 4.88 15.92
C TRP A 262 24.19 5.02 16.37
N SER A 263 24.65 6.25 16.63
CA SER A 263 25.97 6.47 17.26
C SER A 263 25.97 7.65 18.24
N GLU A 264 26.64 7.51 19.38
CA GLU A 264 26.74 8.58 20.39
C GLU A 264 27.57 9.80 19.91
N GLU A 265 28.40 9.61 18.89
CA GLU A 265 29.28 10.66 18.35
C GLU A 265 28.62 11.49 17.23
N TYR A 266 27.51 11.03 16.65
CA TYR A 266 26.81 11.69 15.55
C TYR A 266 25.55 12.43 16.04
N ALA A 267 25.37 13.68 15.61
CA ALA A 267 24.21 14.49 15.98
C ALA A 267 22.91 14.10 15.23
N GLY A 268 23.03 13.48 14.04
CA GLY A 268 21.90 13.10 13.19
C GLY A 268 21.41 11.68 13.45
N GLN A 269 21.03 11.34 14.68
CA GLN A 269 20.69 9.96 15.08
C GLN A 269 19.34 9.45 14.51
N ILE A 270 18.93 9.89 13.32
CA ILE A 270 17.58 9.71 12.79
C ILE A 270 17.62 9.19 11.34
N GLY A 271 16.70 8.33 10.92
CA GLY A 271 16.57 7.93 9.51
C GLY A 271 17.69 7.01 9.03
N GLY A 272 17.75 5.76 9.51
CA GLY A 272 18.80 4.82 9.12
C GLY A 272 18.75 4.48 7.63
N GLY A 273 17.61 4.00 7.15
CA GLY A 273 17.37 3.77 5.73
C GLY A 273 17.22 5.08 4.97
N MET A 274 16.37 5.98 5.47
CA MET A 274 16.11 7.26 4.84
C MET A 274 15.91 8.42 5.83
N LEU A 275 16.57 9.54 5.54
CA LEU A 275 16.38 10.81 6.24
C LEU A 275 15.67 11.85 5.35
N ASN A 276 14.55 12.37 5.84
CA ASN A 276 13.83 13.49 5.23
C ASN A 276 13.70 14.65 6.23
N GLU A 277 14.66 15.57 6.23
CA GLU A 277 14.62 16.81 7.03
C GLU A 277 14.18 17.98 6.14
N GLY A 278 12.99 18.53 6.39
CA GLY A 278 12.38 19.59 5.56
C GLY A 278 12.18 19.22 4.08
N GLY A 279 12.30 17.94 3.73
CA GLY A 279 12.11 17.41 2.38
C GLY A 279 10.82 16.59 2.28
N SER A 280 10.17 16.59 1.11
CA SER A 280 8.91 15.89 0.87
C SER A 280 8.95 15.07 -0.43
N PRO A 281 9.88 14.10 -0.58
CA PRO A 281 9.97 13.28 -1.79
C PRO A 281 8.78 12.31 -1.96
N THR A 282 8.66 11.74 -3.15
CA THR A 282 7.70 10.67 -3.48
C THR A 282 8.42 9.32 -3.50
N ILE A 283 8.00 8.39 -2.62
CA ILE A 283 8.61 7.07 -2.43
C ILE A 283 7.57 5.99 -2.73
N GLY A 284 7.82 5.18 -3.76
CA GLY A 284 6.91 4.14 -4.25
C GLY A 284 7.56 2.76 -4.31
N ASN A 285 6.81 1.69 -4.05
CA ASN A 285 7.27 0.31 -4.34
C ASN A 285 8.62 -0.07 -3.69
N CYS A 286 8.99 0.55 -2.57
CA CYS A 286 10.30 0.36 -1.93
C CYS A 286 10.23 -0.54 -0.70
N ARG A 287 11.36 -1.14 -0.33
CA ARG A 287 11.51 -2.00 0.86
C ARG A 287 12.59 -1.43 1.77
N PHE A 288 12.24 -1.02 2.98
CA PHE A 288 13.18 -0.59 4.02
C PHE A 288 13.43 -1.76 4.97
N ILE A 289 14.62 -2.37 4.90
CA ILE A 289 14.93 -3.63 5.59
C ILE A 289 16.12 -3.47 6.53
N MET A 290 16.00 -3.94 7.77
CA MET A 290 17.15 -4.06 8.71
C MET A 290 17.94 -2.76 8.88
N ASN A 291 17.26 -1.61 8.86
CA ASN A 291 17.88 -0.33 9.13
C ASN A 291 17.76 0.03 10.61
N SER A 292 18.77 0.72 11.15
CA SER A 292 18.88 1.09 12.55
C SER A 292 19.11 2.59 12.73
N ALA A 293 18.40 3.21 13.66
CA ALA A 293 18.57 4.61 14.04
C ALA A 293 18.05 4.85 15.45
N ARG A 294 18.29 6.01 16.07
CA ARG A 294 17.56 6.35 17.30
C ARG A 294 16.09 6.64 16.99
N ASN A 295 15.80 7.39 15.93
CA ASN A 295 14.42 7.59 15.46
C ASN A 295 14.31 7.22 13.98
N GLY A 296 13.28 6.46 13.58
CA GLY A 296 13.08 6.15 12.17
C GLY A 296 14.16 5.22 11.63
N GLY A 297 14.18 3.97 12.08
CA GLY A 297 15.13 2.98 11.57
C GLY A 297 15.03 2.88 10.05
N GLY A 298 13.84 2.60 9.52
CA GLY A 298 13.54 2.61 8.09
C GLY A 298 13.54 4.03 7.52
N MET A 299 12.68 4.91 8.04
CA MET A 299 12.55 6.29 7.56
C MET A 299 12.30 7.27 8.71
N SER A 300 12.97 8.43 8.69
CA SER A 300 12.66 9.56 9.57
C SER A 300 12.25 10.79 8.78
N ASN A 301 11.03 11.27 9.03
CA ASN A 301 10.48 12.53 8.56
C ASN A 301 10.58 13.55 9.71
N HIS A 302 11.32 14.62 9.46
CA HIS A 302 11.70 15.59 10.49
C HIS A 302 11.55 17.03 9.96
N ASP A 303 11.16 17.94 10.85
CA ASP A 303 11.03 19.38 10.58
C ASP A 303 10.21 19.70 9.33
N GLN A 304 8.88 19.58 9.44
CA GLN A 304 7.92 19.91 8.37
C GLN A 304 8.07 19.05 7.09
N SER A 305 8.55 17.83 7.25
CA SER A 305 8.68 16.84 6.17
C SER A 305 7.34 16.16 5.91
N SER A 306 6.86 16.19 4.66
CA SER A 306 5.56 15.62 4.27
C SER A 306 5.68 14.77 2.99
N PRO A 307 6.55 13.74 2.97
CA PRO A 307 6.71 12.88 1.80
C PRO A 307 5.43 12.10 1.50
N LYS A 308 5.31 11.69 0.23
CA LYS A 308 4.31 10.71 -0.20
C LYS A 308 4.95 9.33 -0.21
N VAL A 309 4.42 8.40 0.57
CA VAL A 309 4.95 7.03 0.72
C VAL A 309 3.86 6.03 0.37
N TYR A 310 4.05 5.25 -0.68
CA TYR A 310 3.03 4.30 -1.13
C TYR A 310 3.60 2.96 -1.57
N ASP A 311 2.81 1.90 -1.37
CA ASP A 311 3.16 0.52 -1.77
C ASP A 311 4.54 0.08 -1.24
N CYS A 312 4.94 0.62 -0.07
CA CYS A 312 6.24 0.36 0.55
C CYS A 312 6.15 -0.67 1.68
N THR A 313 7.25 -1.37 1.95
CA THR A 313 7.38 -2.30 3.09
C THR A 313 8.50 -1.85 4.03
N PHE A 314 8.20 -1.75 5.33
CA PHE A 314 9.16 -1.52 6.41
C PHE A 314 9.28 -2.80 7.24
N LEU A 315 10.43 -3.48 7.15
CA LEU A 315 10.66 -4.81 7.70
C LEU A 315 11.93 -4.87 8.57
N TYR A 316 11.84 -5.44 9.76
CA TYR A 316 12.99 -5.67 10.66
C TYR A 316 13.82 -4.43 10.99
N ASN A 317 13.24 -3.24 10.87
CA ASN A 317 13.95 -2.03 11.26
C ASN A 317 13.98 -1.91 12.79
N ASN A 318 15.00 -1.22 13.30
CA ASN A 318 15.26 -1.07 14.72
C ASN A 318 15.44 0.40 15.11
N ALA A 319 14.71 0.88 16.13
CA ALA A 319 14.91 2.23 16.66
C ALA A 319 14.46 2.40 18.12
N ASP A 320 14.72 3.55 18.74
CA ASP A 320 14.04 3.95 19.98
C ASP A 320 12.60 4.44 19.69
N TYR A 321 12.39 5.15 18.58
CA TYR A 321 11.08 5.68 18.18
C TYR A 321 10.80 5.40 16.71
N GLY A 322 9.64 4.79 16.41
CA GLY A 322 9.16 4.60 15.04
C GLY A 322 10.14 3.81 14.20
N SER A 323 10.43 2.57 14.59
CA SER A 323 11.45 1.75 13.94
C SER A 323 11.23 1.59 12.43
N GLY A 324 10.00 1.40 11.98
CA GLY A 324 9.66 1.50 10.57
C GLY A 324 9.68 2.95 10.08
N MET A 325 8.88 3.82 10.71
CA MET A 325 8.80 5.24 10.36
C MET A 325 8.64 6.15 11.59
N HIS A 326 9.42 7.22 11.64
CA HIS A 326 9.28 8.29 12.63
C HIS A 326 8.86 9.60 11.95
N ASN A 327 7.82 10.24 12.50
CA ASN A 327 7.33 11.55 12.07
C ASN A 327 7.43 12.53 13.25
N GLY A 328 8.30 13.53 13.12
CA GLY A 328 8.58 14.50 14.18
C GLY A 328 8.48 15.94 13.72
N TYR A 329 8.12 16.84 14.65
CA TYR A 329 8.15 18.29 14.46
C TYR A 329 7.29 18.77 13.29
N SER A 330 5.97 18.54 13.40
CA SER A 330 4.97 18.95 12.40
C SER A 330 5.18 18.32 11.01
N SER A 331 5.68 17.08 10.98
CA SER A 331 5.87 16.30 9.74
C SER A 331 4.62 15.46 9.46
N ASN A 332 4.03 15.60 8.28
CA ASN A 332 2.71 15.04 7.96
C ASN A 332 2.75 14.25 6.64
N PRO A 333 3.43 13.09 6.58
CA PRO A 333 3.46 12.28 5.37
C PRO A 333 2.08 11.71 5.01
N ASP A 334 1.86 11.50 3.71
CA ASP A 334 0.79 10.65 3.15
C ASP A 334 1.34 9.23 3.04
N VAL A 335 0.82 8.30 3.85
CA VAL A 335 1.28 6.91 3.93
C VAL A 335 0.13 5.99 3.51
N THR A 336 0.26 5.40 2.33
CA THR A 336 -0.84 4.67 1.70
C THR A 336 -0.40 3.28 1.24
N ARG A 337 -1.20 2.23 1.50
CA ARG A 337 -0.90 0.83 1.08
C ARG A 337 0.50 0.33 1.51
N CYS A 338 0.95 0.77 2.68
CA CYS A 338 2.25 0.37 3.21
C CYS A 338 2.12 -0.75 4.26
N THR A 339 3.14 -1.60 4.34
CA THR A 339 3.24 -2.65 5.36
C THR A 339 4.38 -2.36 6.33
N PHE A 340 4.06 -2.27 7.62
CA PHE A 340 5.01 -2.21 8.73
C PHE A 340 5.02 -3.56 9.43
N THR A 341 6.09 -4.34 9.29
CA THR A 341 6.16 -5.71 9.77
C THR A 341 7.43 -6.00 10.57
N GLU A 342 7.27 -6.66 11.71
CA GLU A 342 8.38 -7.13 12.55
C GLU A 342 9.43 -6.06 12.86
N ASN A 343 9.01 -4.79 12.95
CA ASN A 343 9.89 -3.72 13.37
C ASN A 343 9.96 -3.70 14.90
N ARG A 344 11.17 -3.46 15.42
CA ARG A 344 11.46 -3.54 16.85
C ARG A 344 11.81 -2.16 17.38
N THR A 345 11.09 -1.74 18.40
CA THR A 345 11.28 -0.42 18.98
C THR A 345 11.56 -0.50 20.47
N PHE A 346 12.56 0.22 20.97
CA PHE A 346 12.82 0.25 22.41
C PHE A 346 11.81 1.13 23.17
N VAL A 347 11.21 2.15 22.56
CA VAL A 347 10.25 3.03 23.24
C VAL A 347 8.86 3.02 22.59
N ALA A 348 8.73 3.39 21.31
CA ALA A 348 7.43 3.79 20.73
C ALA A 348 7.20 3.31 19.28
N GLY A 349 6.36 2.28 19.13
CA GLY A 349 5.73 1.75 17.91
C GLY A 349 6.55 1.44 16.65
N GLY A 350 5.93 0.71 15.72
CA GLY A 350 6.42 0.52 14.35
C GLY A 350 6.37 1.81 13.53
N MET A 351 5.35 2.65 13.79
CA MET A 351 5.31 4.07 13.41
C MET A 351 5.20 4.96 14.66
N ALA A 352 5.96 6.05 14.73
CA ALA A 352 5.86 7.02 15.82
C ALA A 352 5.58 8.43 15.30
N ASN A 353 4.51 9.05 15.81
CA ASN A 353 4.09 10.41 15.48
C ASN A 353 4.23 11.31 16.72
N LEU A 354 5.11 12.31 16.61
CA LEU A 354 5.55 13.13 17.73
C LEU A 354 5.54 14.61 17.38
N ILE A 355 5.23 15.45 18.39
CA ILE A 355 5.42 16.91 18.36
C ILE A 355 4.60 17.54 17.21
N GLY A 356 3.27 17.41 17.30
CA GLY A 356 2.33 18.02 16.36
C GLY A 356 2.34 17.40 14.96
N SER A 357 2.81 16.17 14.81
CA SER A 357 2.89 15.45 13.52
C SER A 357 1.60 14.66 13.29
N ASN A 358 0.90 14.91 12.19
CA ASN A 358 -0.42 14.37 11.89
C ASN A 358 -0.41 13.72 10.48
N PRO A 359 0.24 12.56 10.31
CA PRO A 359 0.20 11.87 9.03
C PRO A 359 -1.22 11.41 8.67
N ASP A 360 -1.47 11.32 7.37
CA ASP A 360 -2.62 10.62 6.82
C ASP A 360 -2.19 9.19 6.49
N VAL A 361 -2.73 8.23 7.23
CA VAL A 361 -2.38 6.81 7.12
C VAL A 361 -3.58 6.04 6.60
N SER A 362 -3.48 5.51 5.38
CA SER A 362 -4.58 4.80 4.74
C SER A 362 -4.17 3.46 4.17
N ASP A 363 -5.06 2.47 4.25
CA ASP A 363 -4.86 1.15 3.63
C ASP A 363 -3.57 0.44 4.10
N CYS A 364 -3.10 0.76 5.31
CA CYS A 364 -1.83 0.28 5.83
C CYS A 364 -2.00 -0.91 6.75
N ILE A 365 -0.94 -1.74 6.82
CA ILE A 365 -0.93 -2.94 7.65
C ILE A 365 0.25 -2.91 8.61
N PHE A 366 -0.04 -2.90 9.91
CA PHE A 366 0.91 -3.01 10.99
C PHE A 366 0.82 -4.42 11.57
N ILE A 367 1.84 -5.25 11.34
CA ILE A 367 1.83 -6.66 11.74
C ILE A 367 3.07 -7.02 12.57
N ARG A 368 2.86 -7.69 13.71
CA ARG A 368 3.94 -8.23 14.56
C ARG A 368 5.04 -7.21 14.92
N ASN A 369 4.70 -5.92 14.97
CA ASN A 369 5.62 -4.92 15.48
C ASN A 369 5.67 -5.02 17.00
N TRP A 370 6.86 -4.78 17.56
CA TRP A 370 7.08 -4.83 19.00
C TRP A 370 7.65 -3.51 19.50
N ALA A 371 7.09 -2.98 20.58
CA ALA A 371 7.58 -1.77 21.23
C ALA A 371 7.38 -1.82 22.75
N ASN A 372 7.96 -0.89 23.51
CA ASN A 372 7.51 -0.70 24.90
C ASN A 372 6.10 -0.10 24.96
N ARG A 373 5.71 0.76 24.01
CA ARG A 373 4.36 1.32 23.91
C ARG A 373 3.88 1.42 22.46
N GLY A 374 2.63 1.03 22.22
CA GLY A 374 1.96 1.17 20.93
C GLY A 374 2.65 0.36 19.84
N GLY A 375 2.76 -0.96 20.02
CA GLY A 375 3.55 -1.86 19.16
C GLY A 375 3.43 -1.56 17.67
N GLY A 376 2.21 -1.37 17.16
CA GLY A 376 1.97 -0.91 15.79
C GLY A 376 2.24 0.59 15.60
N MET A 377 1.55 1.45 16.36
CA MET A 377 1.65 2.91 16.23
C MET A 377 1.69 3.63 17.58
N TYR A 378 2.54 4.65 17.69
CA TYR A 378 2.61 5.54 18.85
C TYR A 378 2.27 6.98 18.44
N ASN A 379 1.31 7.59 19.14
CA ASN A 379 0.92 8.98 18.98
C ASN A 379 1.16 9.76 20.28
N GLY A 380 1.97 10.82 20.21
CA GLY A 380 2.31 11.63 21.38
C GLY A 380 2.56 13.11 21.07
N PHE A 381 2.46 13.92 22.11
CA PHE A 381 2.72 15.36 22.10
C PHE A 381 1.91 16.10 21.03
N SER A 382 0.58 16.07 21.17
CA SER A 382 -0.38 16.74 20.27
C SER A 382 -0.35 16.28 18.81
N SER A 383 0.01 15.01 18.58
CA SER A 383 0.05 14.36 17.26
C SER A 383 -1.23 13.55 17.05
N SER A 384 -2.10 13.99 16.15
CA SER A 384 -3.46 13.49 15.93
C SER A 384 -3.61 13.02 14.47
N PRO A 385 -3.03 11.86 14.10
CA PRO A 385 -3.14 11.34 12.74
C PRO A 385 -4.57 10.98 12.34
N THR A 386 -4.83 10.96 11.03
CA THR A 386 -5.98 10.29 10.45
C THR A 386 -5.58 8.87 10.09
N VAL A 387 -6.32 7.87 10.57
CA VAL A 387 -6.06 6.45 10.30
C VAL A 387 -7.31 5.85 9.68
N PHE A 388 -7.23 5.47 8.41
CA PHE A 388 -8.35 5.00 7.62
C PHE A 388 -8.07 3.63 7.01
N ASN A 389 -9.00 2.69 7.12
CA ASN A 389 -8.90 1.37 6.49
C ASN A 389 -7.58 0.63 6.82
N CYS A 390 -7.14 0.72 8.07
CA CYS A 390 -5.86 0.14 8.49
C CYS A 390 -6.04 -1.12 9.36
N MET A 391 -5.11 -2.05 9.23
CA MET A 391 -5.08 -3.28 10.02
C MET A 391 -3.90 -3.26 11.00
N PHE A 392 -4.19 -3.52 12.27
CA PHE A 392 -3.23 -3.75 13.34
C PHE A 392 -3.36 -5.20 13.79
N LEU A 393 -2.40 -6.05 13.40
CA LEU A 393 -2.45 -7.49 13.62
C LEU A 393 -1.26 -7.98 14.45
N ARG A 394 -1.52 -8.65 15.57
CA ARG A 394 -0.49 -9.32 16.37
C ARG A 394 0.66 -8.40 16.82
N ASN A 395 0.41 -7.10 16.94
CA ASN A 395 1.42 -6.19 17.48
C ASN A 395 1.47 -6.34 19.00
N SER A 396 2.65 -6.15 19.57
CA SER A 396 2.91 -6.44 20.98
C SER A 396 3.62 -5.28 21.68
N ALA A 397 3.26 -5.04 22.94
CA ALA A 397 3.99 -4.10 23.76
C ALA A 397 4.15 -4.52 25.21
N ASP A 398 5.29 -4.14 25.80
CA ASP A 398 5.68 -4.51 27.17
C ASP A 398 5.05 -3.63 28.27
N ASP A 399 4.89 -2.33 27.99
CA ASP A 399 4.50 -1.30 28.98
C ASP A 399 3.27 -0.48 28.57
N GLY A 400 2.60 -0.88 27.49
CA GLY A 400 1.41 -0.22 26.97
C GLY A 400 0.67 -1.11 25.97
N SER A 401 -0.02 -0.50 25.02
CA SER A 401 -0.85 -1.23 24.07
C SER A 401 -0.09 -1.92 22.95
N GLY A 402 -0.55 -3.12 22.56
CA GLY A 402 0.01 -3.86 21.43
C GLY A 402 -0.23 -3.14 20.12
N GLY A 403 -1.45 -2.65 19.87
CA GLY A 403 -1.83 -2.00 18.61
C GLY A 403 -1.37 -0.54 18.53
N MET A 404 -2.05 0.35 19.26
CA MET A 404 -1.85 1.80 19.16
C MET A 404 -1.84 2.48 20.53
N TYR A 405 -0.83 3.31 20.80
CA TYR A 405 -0.78 4.17 21.98
C TYR A 405 -1.15 5.61 21.61
N ILE A 406 -2.01 6.24 22.41
CA ILE A 406 -2.50 7.60 22.21
C ILE A 406 -2.31 8.38 23.51
N GLY A 407 -1.32 9.26 23.55
CA GLY A 407 -0.94 9.98 24.77
C GLY A 407 -0.78 11.48 24.57
N ASN A 408 -0.77 12.24 25.66
CA ASN A 408 -0.33 13.64 25.69
C ASN A 408 -1.13 14.54 24.74
N GLN A 409 -2.43 14.67 25.00
CA GLN A 409 -3.34 15.56 24.26
C GLN A 409 -3.47 15.24 22.76
N CYS A 410 -3.26 13.99 22.37
CA CYS A 410 -3.53 13.52 21.01
C CYS A 410 -5.02 13.20 20.83
N ASN A 411 -5.56 13.49 19.64
CA ASN A 411 -6.96 13.26 19.29
C ASN A 411 -7.11 12.64 17.89
N PRO A 412 -6.52 11.46 17.62
CA PRO A 412 -6.59 10.84 16.30
C PRO A 412 -8.02 10.42 15.94
N LYS A 413 -8.25 10.33 14.63
CA LYS A 413 -9.47 9.75 14.06
C LYS A 413 -9.16 8.41 13.42
N LEU A 414 -9.87 7.37 13.88
CA LEU A 414 -9.75 6.00 13.38
C LEU A 414 -11.06 5.62 12.71
N THR A 415 -11.01 5.22 11.46
CA THR A 415 -12.19 4.86 10.68
C THR A 415 -11.94 3.61 9.85
N ASN A 416 -12.84 2.65 9.90
CA ASN A 416 -12.73 1.39 9.16
C ASN A 416 -11.47 0.59 9.53
N CYS A 417 -11.04 0.64 10.80
CA CYS A 417 -9.82 -0.02 11.24
C CYS A 417 -10.10 -1.36 11.93
N THR A 418 -9.16 -2.29 11.78
CA THR A 418 -9.24 -3.63 12.35
C THR A 418 -8.07 -3.88 13.29
N PHE A 419 -8.35 -4.18 14.55
CA PHE A 419 -7.38 -4.53 15.58
C PHE A 419 -7.57 -6.00 15.98
N VAL A 420 -6.63 -6.86 15.57
CA VAL A 420 -6.74 -8.31 15.77
C VAL A 420 -5.52 -8.84 16.51
N GLU A 421 -5.77 -9.61 17.57
CA GLU A 421 -4.74 -10.34 18.33
C GLU A 421 -3.57 -9.46 18.82
N ASN A 422 -3.79 -8.16 19.03
CA ASN A 422 -2.77 -7.30 19.61
C ASN A 422 -2.65 -7.56 21.12
N SER A 423 -1.42 -7.53 21.62
CA SER A 423 -1.14 -7.96 22.99
C SER A 423 -0.33 -6.93 23.78
N ALA A 424 -0.85 -6.53 24.93
CA ALA A 424 -0.09 -5.87 25.98
C ALA A 424 0.45 -6.96 26.94
N VAL A 425 1.74 -7.26 26.86
CA VAL A 425 2.42 -8.28 27.68
C VAL A 425 2.99 -7.66 28.95
N ALA A 426 3.48 -8.50 29.88
CA ALA A 426 4.24 -8.00 31.01
C ALA A 426 5.67 -7.70 30.56
N GLY A 427 6.09 -6.44 30.63
CA GLY A 427 7.49 -6.09 30.42
C GLY A 427 8.44 -6.84 31.34
N ALA A 428 9.68 -7.05 30.89
CA ALA A 428 10.73 -7.70 31.67
C ALA A 428 11.14 -6.89 32.93
N THR A 429 10.70 -5.64 33.06
CA THR A 429 10.99 -4.77 34.20
C THR A 429 9.78 -4.64 35.14
N THR A 430 10.01 -4.74 36.44
CA THR A 430 8.97 -4.91 37.47
C THR A 430 8.21 -3.63 37.85
N LEU A 431 8.30 -2.56 37.05
CA LEU A 431 7.75 -1.24 37.37
C LEU A 431 6.65 -0.77 36.41
N THR A 432 6.28 -1.58 35.43
CA THR A 432 5.41 -1.17 34.33
C THR A 432 4.29 -2.18 34.11
N PHE A 433 3.14 -1.70 33.63
CA PHE A 433 1.91 -2.47 33.55
C PHE A 433 1.37 -2.40 32.12
N GLY A 434 1.42 -3.51 31.39
CA GLY A 434 0.76 -3.64 30.08
C GLY A 434 -0.75 -3.41 30.21
N ASN A 435 -1.26 -2.42 29.47
CA ASN A 435 -2.68 -2.05 29.41
C ASN A 435 -3.11 -1.90 27.94
N GLY A 436 -4.40 -2.11 27.65
CA GLY A 436 -4.99 -1.87 26.35
C GLY A 436 -4.45 -2.81 25.28
N GLY A 437 -4.93 -4.04 25.17
CA GLY A 437 -4.36 -5.00 24.21
C GLY A 437 -4.29 -4.43 22.77
N ALA A 438 -5.36 -3.75 22.33
CA ALA A 438 -5.37 -3.00 21.08
C ALA A 438 -4.97 -1.54 21.26
N ILE A 439 -5.70 -0.75 22.06
CA ILE A 439 -5.51 0.69 22.18
C ILE A 439 -5.35 1.09 23.65
N GLU A 440 -4.37 1.94 23.91
CA GLU A 440 -4.21 2.64 25.18
C GLU A 440 -4.31 4.15 24.96
N ILE A 441 -5.18 4.82 25.72
CA ILE A 441 -5.44 6.26 25.66
C ILE A 441 -5.17 6.89 27.01
N MET A 442 -4.29 7.89 27.09
CA MET A 442 -3.97 8.53 28.38
C MET A 442 -3.47 9.97 28.28
N ASN A 443 -3.30 10.61 29.44
CA ASN A 443 -2.73 11.96 29.58
C ASN A 443 -3.52 13.01 28.78
N ALA A 444 -4.84 13.06 29.05
CA ALA A 444 -5.77 13.99 28.43
C ALA A 444 -5.88 13.86 26.90
N ALA A 445 -5.65 12.65 26.39
CA ALA A 445 -5.89 12.28 25.00
C ALA A 445 -7.29 11.68 24.83
N SER A 446 -7.82 11.79 23.61
CA SER A 446 -9.08 11.18 23.21
C SER A 446 -8.93 10.54 21.84
N ALA A 447 -9.89 9.73 21.40
CA ALA A 447 -9.95 9.20 20.05
C ALA A 447 -11.39 9.21 19.55
N GLU A 448 -11.55 9.49 18.26
CA GLU A 448 -12.80 9.26 17.53
C GLU A 448 -12.63 7.94 16.76
N VAL A 449 -13.32 6.89 17.19
CA VAL A 449 -13.21 5.54 16.62
C VAL A 449 -14.54 5.13 16.03
N ILE A 450 -14.57 4.96 14.71
CA ILE A 450 -15.81 4.74 13.98
C ILE A 450 -15.67 3.52 13.06
N ASN A 451 -16.66 2.64 13.09
CA ASN A 451 -16.73 1.50 12.18
C ASN A 451 -15.50 0.59 12.27
N CYS A 452 -15.07 0.28 13.49
CA CYS A 452 -13.84 -0.48 13.75
C CYS A 452 -14.13 -1.82 14.44
N THR A 453 -13.26 -2.79 14.21
CA THR A 453 -13.29 -4.09 14.92
C THR A 453 -12.12 -4.24 15.87
N PHE A 454 -12.41 -4.82 17.04
CA PHE A 454 -11.44 -5.18 18.07
C PHE A 454 -11.64 -6.64 18.42
N ILE A 455 -10.82 -7.51 17.85
CA ILE A 455 -11.00 -8.96 17.92
C ILE A 455 -9.80 -9.62 18.61
N GLN A 456 -10.07 -10.41 19.63
CA GLN A 456 -9.07 -11.26 20.30
C GLN A 456 -7.82 -10.51 20.81
N ASN A 457 -7.95 -9.23 21.11
CA ASN A 457 -6.86 -8.46 21.71
C ASN A 457 -6.75 -8.80 23.20
N SER A 458 -5.53 -8.77 23.73
CA SER A 458 -5.27 -9.23 25.08
C SER A 458 -4.38 -8.26 25.86
N ALA A 459 -4.78 -7.94 27.09
CA ALA A 459 -3.89 -7.32 28.07
C ALA A 459 -3.62 -8.32 29.19
N VAL A 460 -2.37 -8.81 29.28
CA VAL A 460 -2.02 -9.89 30.20
C VAL A 460 -2.04 -9.43 31.66
N VAL A 461 -1.73 -8.15 31.92
CA VAL A 461 -1.37 -7.70 33.27
C VAL A 461 -2.52 -7.00 34.00
N ARG A 462 -3.23 -6.06 33.36
CA ARG A 462 -4.20 -5.22 34.08
C ARG A 462 -5.49 -4.90 33.34
N TYR A 463 -5.45 -3.95 32.41
CA TYR A 463 -6.65 -3.20 32.02
C TYR A 463 -6.91 -3.29 30.52
N GLY A 464 -8.17 -3.46 30.13
CA GLY A 464 -8.65 -3.25 28.76
C GLY A 464 -8.08 -4.26 27.76
N GLY A 465 -8.78 -5.36 27.52
CA GLY A 465 -8.30 -6.36 26.55
C GLY A 465 -8.28 -5.79 25.13
N ALA A 466 -9.28 -4.99 24.75
CA ALA A 466 -9.19 -4.14 23.56
C ALA A 466 -8.70 -2.74 23.92
N VAL A 467 -9.46 -1.99 24.72
CA VAL A 467 -9.24 -0.57 24.96
C VAL A 467 -9.03 -0.32 26.45
N TYR A 468 -7.91 0.32 26.78
CA TYR A 468 -7.76 1.00 28.05
C TYR A 468 -7.71 2.51 27.81
N ALA A 469 -8.59 3.24 28.49
CA ALA A 469 -8.67 4.68 28.37
C ALA A 469 -8.64 5.31 29.76
N LYS A 470 -7.78 6.31 29.91
CA LYS A 470 -7.54 7.01 31.16
C LYS A 470 -7.57 8.51 30.95
N ASP A 471 -8.40 9.20 31.73
CA ASP A 471 -8.61 10.64 31.65
C ASP A 471 -8.92 11.07 30.19
N SER A 472 -9.93 10.44 29.58
CA SER A 472 -10.23 10.51 28.15
C SER A 472 -11.72 10.77 27.87
N ASP A 473 -12.00 11.49 26.77
CA ASP A 473 -13.35 11.72 26.25
C ASP A 473 -13.58 11.03 24.91
N SER A 474 -13.07 9.80 24.78
CA SER A 474 -13.10 9.05 23.52
C SER A 474 -14.52 8.62 23.13
N VAL A 475 -14.77 8.54 21.82
CA VAL A 475 -16.06 8.18 21.25
C VAL A 475 -15.89 6.96 20.35
N PHE A 476 -16.74 5.96 20.55
CA PHE A 476 -16.80 4.73 19.77
C PHE A 476 -18.19 4.61 19.13
N ILE A 477 -18.23 4.58 17.80
CA ILE A 477 -19.47 4.50 17.03
C ILE A 477 -19.39 3.31 16.09
N ASN A 478 -20.43 2.46 16.09
CA ASN A 478 -20.52 1.32 15.17
C ASN A 478 -19.29 0.39 15.24
N CYS A 479 -18.81 0.09 16.46
CA CYS A 479 -17.64 -0.76 16.66
C CYS A 479 -18.04 -2.14 17.19
N THR A 480 -17.28 -3.16 16.80
CA THR A 480 -17.45 -4.54 17.32
C THR A 480 -16.25 -4.93 18.18
N PHE A 481 -16.50 -5.27 19.45
CA PHE A 481 -15.51 -5.77 20.40
C PHE A 481 -15.80 -7.24 20.69
N MET A 482 -14.97 -8.15 20.16
CA MET A 482 -15.21 -9.58 20.25
C MET A 482 -14.00 -10.35 20.77
N GLY A 483 -14.22 -11.26 21.73
CA GLY A 483 -13.19 -12.22 22.15
C GLY A 483 -11.97 -11.61 22.83
N ASN A 484 -12.02 -10.35 23.26
CA ASN A 484 -10.88 -9.67 23.90
C ASN A 484 -10.74 -10.11 25.37
N SER A 485 -9.52 -10.08 25.89
CA SER A 485 -9.20 -10.62 27.22
C SER A 485 -8.34 -9.68 28.07
N ALA A 486 -8.71 -9.46 29.32
CA ALA A 486 -7.87 -8.79 30.31
C ALA A 486 -8.25 -9.17 31.74
N PRO A 487 -7.40 -8.95 32.76
CA PRO A 487 -7.84 -9.08 34.15
C PRO A 487 -9.02 -8.17 34.52
N LEU A 488 -9.06 -6.93 34.01
CA LEU A 488 -10.14 -5.97 34.26
C LEU A 488 -10.58 -5.30 32.94
N GLY A 489 -11.85 -5.42 32.58
CA GLY A 489 -12.39 -4.84 31.34
C GLY A 489 -11.93 -5.61 30.10
N GLY A 490 -12.57 -6.73 29.78
CA GLY A 490 -12.15 -7.59 28.67
C GLY A 490 -12.22 -6.88 27.32
N ALA A 491 -13.29 -6.15 27.02
CA ALA A 491 -13.29 -5.20 25.91
C ALA A 491 -12.71 -3.85 26.35
N VAL A 492 -13.39 -3.15 27.25
CA VAL A 492 -13.07 -1.75 27.59
C VAL A 492 -12.81 -1.58 29.08
N CYS A 493 -11.74 -0.88 29.43
CA CYS A 493 -11.51 -0.37 30.78
C CYS A 493 -11.34 1.15 30.74
N ASN A 494 -12.18 1.89 31.48
CA ASN A 494 -12.09 3.35 31.63
C ASN A 494 -11.66 3.73 33.06
N ALA A 495 -10.76 4.71 33.19
CA ALA A 495 -10.26 5.25 34.46
C ALA A 495 -10.22 6.79 34.47
N GLY A 496 -10.67 7.44 35.54
CA GLY A 496 -10.69 8.91 35.68
C GLY A 496 -9.94 9.42 36.92
N VAL A 497 -8.62 9.34 36.94
CA VAL A 497 -7.84 9.67 38.16
C VAL A 497 -7.74 11.18 38.43
N GLY A 498 -8.32 12.03 37.59
CA GLY A 498 -8.51 13.46 37.87
C GLY A 498 -7.26 14.33 37.66
N LEU A 499 -6.26 13.85 36.89
CA LEU A 499 -5.15 14.70 36.44
C LEU A 499 -5.65 15.86 35.55
N VAL A 500 -6.72 15.60 34.80
CA VAL A 500 -7.52 16.60 34.09
C VAL A 500 -8.99 16.37 34.44
N PRO A 501 -9.58 17.12 35.39
CA PRO A 501 -10.90 16.82 35.96
C PRO A 501 -12.08 16.77 34.96
N SER A 502 -11.90 17.28 33.74
CA SER A 502 -12.91 17.33 32.70
C SER A 502 -12.91 16.14 31.75
N ASN A 503 -11.80 15.40 31.63
CA ASN A 503 -11.67 14.35 30.62
C ASN A 503 -11.76 13.00 31.30
N LYS A 504 -12.89 12.32 31.20
CA LYS A 504 -13.15 11.03 31.86
C LYS A 504 -14.39 10.31 31.31
N HIS A 505 -14.99 10.86 30.26
CA HIS A 505 -16.29 10.45 29.75
C HIS A 505 -16.16 9.75 28.39
N ILE A 506 -16.26 8.42 28.40
CA ILE A 506 -16.27 7.66 27.13
C ILE A 506 -17.70 7.49 26.66
N THR A 507 -17.91 7.57 25.35
CA THR A 507 -19.20 7.28 24.71
C THR A 507 -19.11 6.05 23.82
N LEU A 508 -20.05 5.12 23.97
CA LEU A 508 -20.23 3.95 23.10
C LEU A 508 -21.63 3.99 22.51
N THR A 509 -21.72 4.03 21.19
CA THR A 509 -23.01 4.05 20.47
C THR A 509 -22.99 3.09 19.29
N ASN A 510 -24.08 2.36 19.06
CA ASN A 510 -24.18 1.35 18.00
C ASN A 510 -23.10 0.25 18.09
N CYS A 511 -22.57 -0.04 19.27
CA CYS A 511 -21.47 -1.00 19.43
C CYS A 511 -21.97 -2.39 19.83
N ILE A 512 -21.22 -3.42 19.44
CA ILE A 512 -21.41 -4.79 19.93
C ILE A 512 -20.23 -5.16 20.84
N LEU A 513 -20.51 -5.64 22.06
CA LEU A 513 -19.53 -6.14 23.01
C LEU A 513 -19.91 -7.58 23.40
N TRP A 514 -19.17 -8.55 22.85
CA TRP A 514 -19.53 -9.96 22.93
C TRP A 514 -18.33 -10.90 23.10
N ASP A 515 -18.50 -12.00 23.84
CA ASP A 515 -17.48 -13.04 24.08
C ASP A 515 -16.15 -12.51 24.67
N ASN A 516 -16.15 -11.30 25.24
CA ASN A 516 -14.99 -10.76 25.92
C ASN A 516 -14.85 -11.40 27.31
N THR A 517 -13.61 -11.59 27.75
CA THR A 517 -13.31 -12.29 29.00
C THR A 517 -12.51 -11.41 29.94
N ALA A 518 -12.93 -11.38 31.22
CA ALA A 518 -12.13 -10.78 32.28
C ALA A 518 -12.43 -11.39 33.64
N VAL A 519 -11.50 -11.21 34.58
CA VAL A 519 -11.77 -11.54 36.00
C VAL A 519 -12.85 -10.62 36.55
N THR A 520 -12.88 -9.36 36.11
CA THR A 520 -13.87 -8.38 36.56
C THR A 520 -14.29 -7.49 35.39
N GLY A 521 -15.60 -7.35 35.18
CA GLY A 521 -16.18 -6.61 34.04
C GLY A 521 -15.74 -7.19 32.69
N PRO A 522 -16.22 -8.39 32.29
CA PRO A 522 -15.82 -9.01 31.01
C PRO A 522 -16.02 -8.11 29.81
N GLN A 523 -17.11 -7.34 29.76
CA GLN A 523 -17.34 -6.37 28.70
C GLN A 523 -16.69 -5.03 29.04
N ILE A 524 -17.10 -4.42 30.17
CA ILE A 524 -16.66 -3.07 30.54
C ILE A 524 -16.26 -3.02 32.01
N ALA A 525 -15.15 -2.35 32.32
CA ALA A 525 -14.80 -1.96 33.68
C ALA A 525 -14.62 -0.44 33.79
N LEU A 526 -15.25 0.16 34.80
CA LEU A 526 -15.09 1.57 35.15
C LEU A 526 -14.44 1.68 36.53
N VAL A 527 -13.34 2.40 36.62
CA VAL A 527 -12.61 2.65 37.88
C VAL A 527 -12.29 4.13 38.04
N ASP A 528 -11.93 4.51 39.27
CA ASP A 528 -11.42 5.84 39.60
C ASP A 528 -12.27 6.96 38.97
N GLN A 529 -13.52 7.18 39.40
CA GLN A 529 -14.36 8.28 38.90
C GLN A 529 -14.66 8.30 37.38
N ALA A 530 -14.40 7.22 36.65
CA ALA A 530 -14.72 7.11 35.23
C ALA A 530 -16.22 7.31 34.94
N GLU A 531 -16.51 7.92 33.80
CA GLU A 531 -17.87 8.16 33.30
C GLU A 531 -18.07 7.46 31.96
N LEU A 532 -19.25 6.90 31.76
CA LEU A 532 -19.63 6.20 30.53
C LEU A 532 -21.02 6.65 30.08
N SER A 533 -21.15 7.02 28.82
CA SER A 533 -22.43 7.03 28.10
C SER A 533 -22.50 5.82 27.17
N ILE A 534 -23.60 5.09 27.24
CA ILE A 534 -23.82 3.92 26.38
C ILE A 534 -25.27 3.87 25.90
N ASP A 535 -25.45 3.77 24.59
CA ASP A 535 -26.75 3.77 23.93
C ASP A 535 -26.72 2.95 22.64
N PHE A 536 -27.86 2.35 22.27
CA PHE A 536 -27.99 1.50 21.08
C PHE A 536 -26.87 0.46 20.93
N CYS A 537 -26.45 -0.18 22.04
CA CYS A 537 -25.41 -1.19 22.01
C CYS A 537 -25.96 -2.57 22.41
N ASP A 538 -25.34 -3.61 21.86
CA ASP A 538 -25.50 -4.99 22.32
C ASP A 538 -24.38 -5.33 23.31
N LEU A 539 -24.77 -5.52 24.57
CA LEU A 539 -23.87 -5.72 25.69
C LEU A 539 -24.13 -7.07 26.34
N GLU A 540 -23.22 -8.03 26.14
CA GLU A 540 -23.37 -9.37 26.70
C GLU A 540 -23.52 -9.33 28.23
N GLY A 541 -24.60 -9.95 28.72
CA GLY A 541 -24.92 -9.98 30.15
C GLY A 541 -25.48 -8.66 30.68
N SER A 542 -25.80 -7.69 29.81
CA SER A 542 -26.32 -6.37 30.20
C SER A 542 -25.43 -5.73 31.28
N GLN A 543 -26.03 -5.14 32.32
CA GLN A 543 -25.31 -4.57 33.46
C GLN A 543 -24.39 -5.58 34.18
N SER A 544 -24.67 -6.88 34.13
CA SER A 544 -23.81 -7.89 34.77
C SER A 544 -22.50 -8.16 34.02
N GLY A 545 -22.45 -7.82 32.72
CA GLY A 545 -21.21 -7.80 31.93
C GLY A 545 -20.27 -6.65 32.30
N MET A 546 -20.72 -5.73 33.16
CA MET A 546 -19.96 -4.56 33.60
C MET A 546 -19.48 -4.67 35.04
N SER A 547 -18.36 -4.01 35.34
CA SER A 547 -17.94 -3.66 36.68
C SER A 547 -17.89 -2.14 36.82
N VAL A 548 -18.66 -1.58 37.75
CA VAL A 548 -18.72 -0.12 37.97
C VAL A 548 -18.19 0.19 39.36
N GLY A 549 -17.06 0.90 39.43
CA GLY A 549 -16.47 1.36 40.68
C GLY A 549 -17.41 2.29 41.45
N PRO A 550 -17.24 2.40 42.79
CA PRO A 550 -18.18 3.13 43.66
C PRO A 550 -18.32 4.62 43.31
N ASP A 551 -17.29 5.22 42.73
CA ASP A 551 -17.27 6.63 42.36
C ASP A 551 -17.48 6.86 40.85
N CYS A 552 -17.74 5.80 40.08
CA CYS A 552 -17.95 5.85 38.63
C CYS A 552 -19.43 6.06 38.29
N THR A 553 -19.71 6.59 37.10
CA THR A 553 -21.09 6.81 36.63
C THR A 553 -21.34 6.19 35.27
N VAL A 554 -22.57 5.70 35.07
CA VAL A 554 -23.05 5.19 33.79
C VAL A 554 -24.35 5.92 33.44
N ALA A 555 -24.34 6.59 32.29
CA ALA A 555 -25.51 7.17 31.66
C ALA A 555 -26.04 6.16 30.62
N TRP A 556 -27.06 5.40 31.01
CA TRP A 556 -27.75 4.48 30.11
C TRP A 556 -28.69 5.23 29.18
N GLY A 557 -28.48 5.07 27.88
CA GLY A 557 -29.41 5.51 26.84
C GLY A 557 -30.48 4.46 26.53
N THR A 558 -31.13 4.63 25.37
CA THR A 558 -32.13 3.70 24.82
C THR A 558 -31.48 2.67 23.91
N GLY A 559 -32.27 1.73 23.37
CA GLY A 559 -31.78 0.79 22.36
C GLY A 559 -30.80 -0.27 22.88
N MET A 560 -30.63 -0.40 24.19
CA MET A 560 -29.71 -1.39 24.77
C MET A 560 -30.29 -2.81 24.66
N ILE A 561 -29.51 -3.71 24.07
CA ILE A 561 -29.84 -5.13 23.96
C ILE A 561 -28.74 -6.00 24.60
N SER A 562 -29.06 -7.27 24.82
CA SER A 562 -28.18 -8.27 25.43
C SER A 562 -28.64 -9.65 24.95
N ALA A 563 -28.50 -9.88 23.65
CA ALA A 563 -28.91 -11.10 22.98
C ALA A 563 -27.82 -11.48 21.98
N SER A 564 -27.61 -12.78 21.73
CA SER A 564 -26.52 -13.19 20.85
C SER A 564 -26.57 -12.45 19.50
N PRO A 565 -25.48 -11.80 19.07
CA PRO A 565 -25.39 -11.11 17.77
C PRO A 565 -25.50 -12.06 16.57
N LEU A 566 -25.47 -13.38 16.82
CA LEU A 566 -25.48 -14.43 15.80
C LEU A 566 -24.41 -14.18 14.73
N PHE A 567 -23.14 -14.08 15.14
CA PHE A 567 -22.05 -13.89 14.19
C PHE A 567 -21.91 -15.09 13.24
N THR A 568 -21.62 -14.83 11.95
CA THR A 568 -21.35 -15.87 10.94
C THR A 568 -19.90 -16.35 10.96
N ASP A 569 -18.97 -15.53 11.47
CA ASP A 569 -17.54 -15.73 11.39
C ASP A 569 -16.79 -15.14 12.60
N SER A 570 -15.47 -15.26 12.58
CA SER A 570 -14.56 -14.69 13.59
C SER A 570 -14.27 -13.20 13.40
N ASP A 571 -14.82 -12.58 12.36
CA ASP A 571 -14.63 -11.15 12.10
C ASP A 571 -15.78 -10.31 12.68
N GLY A 572 -16.91 -10.94 13.01
CA GLY A 572 -18.05 -10.31 13.68
C GLY A 572 -19.16 -9.89 12.72
N ARG A 573 -19.26 -10.53 11.54
CA ARG A 573 -20.39 -10.30 10.61
C ARG A 573 -21.67 -10.93 11.12
N LEU A 574 -22.80 -10.26 10.93
CA LEU A 574 -24.10 -10.70 11.42
C LEU A 574 -24.72 -11.77 10.51
N SER A 575 -25.42 -12.74 11.10
CA SER A 575 -26.27 -13.68 10.36
C SER A 575 -27.73 -13.24 10.34
N ALA A 576 -28.49 -13.78 9.40
CA ALA A 576 -29.93 -13.54 9.28
C ALA A 576 -30.66 -13.84 10.61
N GLY A 577 -31.49 -12.89 11.05
CA GLY A 577 -32.22 -12.99 12.32
C GLY A 577 -31.43 -12.54 13.56
N SER A 578 -30.23 -11.96 13.36
CA SER A 578 -29.51 -11.28 14.43
C SER A 578 -30.35 -10.15 15.02
N PRO A 579 -30.35 -9.97 16.35
CA PRO A 579 -31.03 -8.85 17.01
C PRO A 579 -30.33 -7.50 16.77
N CYS A 580 -29.11 -7.50 16.20
CA CYS A 580 -28.33 -6.30 15.90
C CYS A 580 -28.69 -5.67 14.56
N ILE A 581 -29.47 -6.37 13.72
CA ILE A 581 -29.93 -5.91 12.41
C ILE A 581 -31.05 -4.87 12.58
N ASP A 582 -30.96 -3.76 11.84
CA ASP A 582 -31.88 -2.62 11.86
C ASP A 582 -32.15 -2.08 13.28
N ALA A 583 -31.13 -2.14 14.14
CA ALA A 583 -31.27 -1.91 15.58
C ALA A 583 -30.50 -0.69 16.12
N GLY A 584 -29.61 -0.09 15.34
CA GLY A 584 -28.80 1.08 15.72
C GLY A 584 -29.53 2.42 15.61
N ASP A 585 -28.85 3.49 15.99
CA ASP A 585 -29.27 4.87 15.77
C ASP A 585 -28.52 5.48 14.58
N ASN A 586 -29.25 6.05 13.62
CA ASN A 586 -28.66 6.69 12.45
C ASN A 586 -28.02 8.05 12.76
N ILE A 587 -28.43 8.72 13.85
CA ILE A 587 -27.99 10.10 14.16
C ILE A 587 -26.47 10.19 14.45
N PRO A 588 -25.88 9.28 15.24
CA PRO A 588 -24.45 9.34 15.59
C PRO A 588 -23.53 8.96 14.43
N VAL A 589 -24.03 8.27 13.40
CA VAL A 589 -23.24 7.89 12.22
C VAL A 589 -22.85 9.16 11.43
N PRO A 590 -21.56 9.49 11.30
CA PRO A 590 -21.16 10.70 10.58
C PRO A 590 -21.52 10.62 9.10
N ALA A 591 -21.97 11.73 8.50
CA ALA A 591 -22.45 11.77 7.11
C ALA A 591 -21.42 11.32 6.05
N GLY A 592 -20.11 11.30 6.39
CA GLY A 592 -19.05 10.80 5.50
C GLY A 592 -18.88 9.28 5.51
N ILE A 593 -19.52 8.57 6.43
CA ILE A 593 -19.46 7.10 6.54
C ILE A 593 -20.57 6.51 5.67
N LEU A 594 -20.24 6.29 4.39
CA LEU A 594 -21.18 5.75 3.41
C LEU A 594 -21.14 4.23 3.32
N PHE A 595 -20.05 3.62 3.81
CA PHE A 595 -19.82 2.19 3.75
C PHE A 595 -19.45 1.62 5.12
N ASP A 596 -19.82 0.36 5.34
CA ASP A 596 -19.39 -0.45 6.48
C ASP A 596 -17.96 -0.98 6.26
N LEU A 597 -17.49 -1.85 7.16
CA LEU A 597 -16.13 -2.38 7.09
C LEU A 597 -15.89 -3.34 5.91
N ASP A 598 -16.93 -3.92 5.32
CA ASP A 598 -16.83 -4.74 4.09
C ASP A 598 -16.87 -3.90 2.81
N GLY A 599 -16.99 -2.58 2.94
CA GLY A 599 -17.22 -1.69 1.79
C GLY A 599 -18.64 -1.77 1.25
N MET A 600 -19.58 -2.37 2.00
CA MET A 600 -21.01 -2.41 1.68
C MET A 600 -21.68 -1.13 2.16
N GLN A 601 -22.81 -0.74 1.55
CA GLN A 601 -23.52 0.48 1.94
C GLN A 601 -23.87 0.45 3.43
N ARG A 602 -23.65 1.56 4.14
CA ARG A 602 -23.82 1.65 5.59
C ARG A 602 -25.27 1.58 6.09
N PHE A 603 -26.23 1.91 5.25
CA PHE A 603 -27.65 1.89 5.62
C PHE A 603 -28.36 0.94 4.66
N VAL A 604 -28.53 -0.31 5.07
CA VAL A 604 -29.15 -1.40 4.30
C VAL A 604 -30.29 -1.98 5.15
N ASP A 605 -31.48 -2.03 4.56
CA ASP A 605 -32.69 -2.52 5.24
C ASP A 605 -32.79 -4.04 5.06
N ASP A 606 -32.97 -4.79 6.15
CA ASP A 606 -33.48 -6.16 6.07
C ASP A 606 -35.00 -6.15 6.23
N PRO A 607 -35.78 -6.28 5.14
CA PRO A 607 -37.24 -6.16 5.20
C PRO A 607 -37.91 -7.29 6.01
N LEU A 608 -37.15 -8.34 6.38
CA LEU A 608 -37.62 -9.44 7.22
C LEU A 608 -37.34 -9.21 8.71
N THR A 609 -36.43 -8.31 9.05
CA THR A 609 -36.14 -7.90 10.42
C THR A 609 -36.99 -6.68 10.77
N ALA A 610 -37.46 -6.60 12.01
CA ALA A 610 -38.21 -5.45 12.46
C ALA A 610 -37.25 -4.35 12.85
N ASP A 611 -37.41 -3.15 12.29
CA ASP A 611 -36.61 -2.00 12.70
C ASP A 611 -36.89 -1.66 14.17
N THR A 612 -35.88 -1.87 15.00
CA THR A 612 -35.94 -1.55 16.43
C THR A 612 -35.08 -0.34 16.79
N GLY A 613 -34.24 0.09 15.85
CA GLY A 613 -33.37 1.26 15.99
C GLY A 613 -34.08 2.60 15.79
N ALA A 614 -33.29 3.66 15.68
CA ALA A 614 -33.75 5.04 15.60
C ALA A 614 -33.23 5.76 14.35
N GLY A 615 -34.08 6.59 13.75
CA GLY A 615 -33.72 7.40 12.58
C GLY A 615 -34.66 7.20 11.39
N THR A 616 -34.28 7.80 10.27
CA THR A 616 -34.95 7.58 8.98
C THR A 616 -34.40 6.35 8.30
N ARG A 617 -35.28 5.40 7.98
CA ARG A 617 -34.96 4.17 7.23
C ARG A 617 -34.17 4.44 5.95
N PRO A 618 -33.24 3.55 5.55
CA PRO A 618 -32.85 2.31 6.24
C PRO A 618 -32.17 2.57 7.59
N ILE A 619 -32.35 1.69 8.58
CA ILE A 619 -31.73 1.82 9.90
C ILE A 619 -30.35 1.15 9.86
N VAL A 620 -29.38 1.72 10.56
CA VAL A 620 -28.03 1.18 10.66
C VAL A 620 -28.02 -0.03 11.59
N ASP A 621 -27.23 -1.04 11.25
CA ASP A 621 -26.95 -2.16 12.15
C ASP A 621 -26.03 -1.74 13.30
N MET A 622 -26.14 -2.44 14.43
CA MET A 622 -25.13 -2.34 15.47
C MET A 622 -23.84 -3.05 15.03
N GLY A 623 -22.69 -2.50 15.41
CA GLY A 623 -21.38 -3.04 15.08
C GLY A 623 -20.80 -2.49 13.78
N ALA A 624 -19.69 -3.09 13.34
CA ALA A 624 -18.88 -2.62 12.22
C ALA A 624 -19.36 -3.10 10.83
N TYR A 625 -20.32 -4.03 10.78
CA TYR A 625 -20.82 -4.61 9.54
C TYR A 625 -22.32 -4.43 9.44
N GLU A 626 -22.81 -4.18 8.23
CA GLU A 626 -24.22 -4.25 7.91
C GLU A 626 -24.55 -5.65 7.38
N PHE A 627 -25.70 -6.17 7.78
CA PHE A 627 -26.28 -7.35 7.19
C PHE A 627 -26.98 -6.99 5.89
N ASP A 628 -26.54 -7.61 4.79
CA ASP A 628 -27.24 -7.47 3.51
C ASP A 628 -27.94 -8.79 3.15
N PRO A 629 -29.28 -8.83 3.19
CA PRO A 629 -30.06 -10.03 2.86
C PRO A 629 -29.89 -10.49 1.40
N SER A 630 -29.45 -9.59 0.50
CA SER A 630 -29.16 -9.93 -0.90
C SER A 630 -27.91 -10.80 -1.05
N LEU A 631 -27.05 -10.81 -0.02
CA LEU A 631 -25.80 -11.60 0.02
C LEU A 631 -25.94 -12.89 0.83
N ALA A 632 -26.98 -13.00 1.67
CA ALA A 632 -27.23 -14.14 2.55
C ALA A 632 -27.66 -15.43 1.81
N VAL A 633 -27.90 -15.36 0.49
CA VAL A 633 -28.28 -16.51 -0.34
C VAL A 633 -27.16 -16.84 -1.34
N ARG A 634 -26.12 -17.54 -0.88
CA ARG A 634 -25.34 -18.58 -1.61
C ARG A 634 -24.14 -19.03 -0.76
N PRO A 635 -24.21 -20.17 -0.06
CA PRO A 635 -23.02 -20.81 0.47
C PRO A 635 -22.22 -21.38 -0.72
N PHE A 636 -21.16 -20.70 -1.10
CA PHE A 636 -20.18 -21.13 -2.10
C PHE A 636 -19.20 -22.13 -1.46
N CYS A 637 -19.69 -23.36 -1.23
CA CYS A 637 -18.90 -24.60 -1.13
C CYS A 637 -19.83 -25.83 -1.00
N SER A 638 -21.03 -25.78 -1.59
CA SER A 638 -21.90 -26.97 -1.67
C SER A 638 -21.61 -27.73 -2.97
N LYS A 639 -21.35 -29.04 -2.85
CA LYS A 639 -21.02 -29.99 -3.94
C LYS A 639 -22.05 -30.12 -5.08
N GLN A 640 -23.06 -29.26 -5.16
CA GLN A 640 -24.03 -29.26 -6.24
C GLN A 640 -24.07 -27.88 -6.87
N GLY A 641 -23.59 -27.84 -8.11
CA GLY A 641 -23.36 -26.63 -8.85
C GLY A 641 -24.62 -25.90 -9.30
N SER A 642 -24.36 -24.68 -9.72
CA SER A 642 -24.89 -24.04 -10.92
C SER A 642 -23.99 -22.81 -11.08
N ASP A 643 -23.01 -22.88 -11.97
CA ASP A 643 -23.10 -22.45 -13.37
C ASP A 643 -22.46 -21.06 -13.43
N GLU A 644 -21.35 -21.01 -14.16
CA GLU A 644 -20.45 -19.88 -14.40
C GLU A 644 -19.52 -19.53 -13.21
N ILE A 645 -18.45 -20.30 -12.96
CA ILE A 645 -17.47 -19.99 -11.88
C ILE A 645 -16.09 -20.58 -12.23
N PHE A 646 -14.98 -20.08 -11.69
CA PHE A 646 -13.63 -20.68 -11.74
C PHE A 646 -13.36 -21.62 -10.54
N ALA A 647 -12.71 -22.77 -10.73
CA ALA A 647 -12.28 -23.66 -9.64
C ALA A 647 -10.94 -24.35 -9.95
N ALA A 648 -10.00 -24.30 -9.01
CA ALA A 648 -8.79 -25.14 -9.01
C ALA A 648 -8.97 -26.23 -7.95
N ASP A 649 -8.73 -27.49 -8.30
CA ASP A 649 -8.78 -28.66 -7.40
C ASP A 649 -7.42 -29.36 -7.46
N PHE A 650 -6.87 -29.71 -6.30
CA PHE A 650 -5.54 -30.33 -6.18
C PHE A 650 -5.69 -31.56 -5.31
N GLU A 651 -5.42 -32.76 -5.81
CA GLU A 651 -5.39 -33.97 -4.97
C GLU A 651 -3.96 -34.21 -4.49
N SER A 652 -3.73 -34.25 -3.17
CA SER A 652 -2.53 -34.87 -2.61
C SER A 652 -2.71 -36.38 -2.46
N ASP A 653 -1.60 -37.13 -2.57
CA ASP A 653 -1.44 -38.59 -2.58
C ASP A 653 -2.51 -39.41 -1.81
N PRO A 654 -3.10 -40.47 -2.40
CA PRO A 654 -4.14 -41.28 -1.74
C PRO A 654 -3.66 -41.92 -0.42
N ALA A 655 -4.59 -42.02 0.54
CA ALA A 655 -4.41 -42.74 1.79
C ALA A 655 -3.93 -44.20 1.54
N GLY A 656 -2.66 -44.49 1.84
CA GLY A 656 -2.09 -45.83 1.68
C GLY A 656 -0.56 -45.91 1.60
N SER A 657 0.16 -44.79 1.55
CA SER A 657 1.63 -44.79 1.46
C SER A 657 2.27 -45.46 2.70
N PRO A 658 3.24 -46.38 2.51
CA PRO A 658 3.71 -47.27 3.57
C PRO A 658 4.42 -46.48 4.69
N PRO A 659 4.23 -46.86 5.97
CA PRO A 659 4.91 -46.20 7.07
C PRO A 659 6.42 -46.45 7.01
N ALA A 660 7.20 -45.41 7.33
CA ALA A 660 8.66 -45.47 7.34
C ALA A 660 9.19 -46.56 8.30
N PRO A 661 10.30 -47.24 7.95
CA PRO A 661 10.82 -48.36 8.73
C PRO A 661 11.40 -47.93 10.08
N SER A 662 11.14 -48.76 11.09
CA SER A 662 11.52 -48.54 12.49
C SER A 662 12.93 -49.05 12.82
N THR A 663 13.93 -48.17 12.94
CA THR A 663 15.09 -48.36 13.85
C THR A 663 15.78 -47.03 14.19
N PRO A 664 16.30 -46.82 15.43
CA PRO A 664 16.73 -45.52 15.93
C PRO A 664 18.27 -45.33 15.91
N GLY A 665 18.76 -44.22 15.34
CA GLY A 665 20.18 -43.82 15.41
C GLY A 665 20.56 -42.56 14.61
N TYR A 666 20.34 -41.39 15.22
CA TYR A 666 20.98 -40.05 15.05
C TYR A 666 21.75 -39.67 13.74
N TYR A 667 21.20 -38.74 12.94
CA TYR A 667 21.67 -37.35 12.64
C TYR A 667 21.08 -36.83 11.29
N GLY A 668 20.43 -35.65 11.32
CA GLY A 668 20.26 -34.71 10.18
C GLY A 668 19.01 -34.85 9.27
N PRO A 669 18.33 -33.74 8.86
CA PRO A 669 17.07 -33.77 8.12
C PRO A 669 17.27 -33.72 6.59
N VAL A 670 16.49 -34.49 5.80
CA VAL A 670 16.17 -34.29 4.37
C VAL A 670 14.90 -35.12 4.09
N GLY A 671 13.79 -34.64 3.54
CA GLY A 671 13.64 -33.91 2.28
C GLY A 671 13.31 -34.91 1.16
N ALA A 672 12.03 -35.06 0.82
CA ALA A 672 11.63 -35.56 -0.49
C ALA A 672 11.22 -34.32 -1.30
N SER A 673 12.23 -33.63 -1.85
CA SER A 673 12.04 -32.56 -2.81
C SER A 673 11.30 -33.10 -4.03
N LEU A 674 10.30 -32.36 -4.51
CA LEU A 674 9.86 -32.43 -5.90
C LEU A 674 11.04 -31.89 -6.74
N GLU A 675 11.76 -32.74 -7.47
CA GLU A 675 12.72 -32.27 -8.48
C GLU A 675 11.95 -31.81 -9.72
N THR A 676 12.02 -30.52 -10.05
CA THR A 676 11.26 -29.87 -11.13
C THR A 676 12.09 -29.57 -12.38
N SER A 677 13.15 -30.33 -12.65
CA SER A 677 14.05 -30.09 -13.79
C SER A 677 13.84 -31.01 -15.00
N GLY A 678 12.65 -31.62 -15.16
CA GLY A 678 12.34 -32.50 -16.29
C GLY A 678 11.63 -31.78 -17.44
N ASP A 679 12.12 -31.97 -18.67
CA ASP A 679 11.46 -31.52 -19.90
C ASP A 679 10.05 -32.11 -20.06
N VAL A 680 9.13 -31.25 -20.51
CA VAL A 680 7.78 -31.61 -20.92
C VAL A 680 7.83 -32.16 -22.34
N GLU A 681 7.56 -33.46 -22.54
CA GLU A 681 7.39 -34.03 -23.88
C GLU A 681 5.90 -34.24 -24.19
N VAL A 682 5.46 -33.71 -25.35
CA VAL A 682 4.15 -33.99 -25.93
C VAL A 682 4.26 -35.30 -26.71
N ILE A 683 3.65 -36.37 -26.20
CA ILE A 683 3.57 -37.66 -26.92
C ILE A 683 2.22 -37.80 -27.62
N ASP A 684 2.29 -38.28 -28.85
CA ASP A 684 1.11 -38.63 -29.65
C ASP A 684 0.76 -40.11 -29.40
N SER A 685 -0.16 -40.38 -28.47
CA SER A 685 -0.64 -41.74 -28.22
C SER A 685 -1.97 -41.96 -28.95
N ALA A 686 -1.87 -42.60 -30.12
CA ALA A 686 -3.00 -42.80 -31.04
C ALA A 686 -4.14 -43.72 -30.52
N GLU A 687 -4.13 -44.16 -29.25
CA GLU A 687 -5.20 -45.00 -28.67
C GLU A 687 -6.11 -44.28 -27.65
N LEU A 688 -5.85 -43.01 -27.29
CA LEU A 688 -6.72 -42.25 -26.35
C LEU A 688 -7.34 -40.96 -26.93
N GLY A 689 -6.97 -40.55 -28.13
CA GLY A 689 -7.72 -39.52 -28.86
C GLY A 689 -7.42 -38.07 -28.45
N SER A 690 -6.45 -37.83 -27.56
CA SER A 690 -5.98 -36.49 -27.20
C SER A 690 -4.50 -36.48 -26.85
N LYS A 691 -3.88 -35.30 -26.97
CA LYS A 691 -2.47 -35.10 -26.61
C LYS A 691 -2.30 -35.12 -25.09
N ALA A 692 -1.66 -36.16 -24.58
CA ALA A 692 -1.28 -36.28 -23.17
C ALA A 692 0.08 -35.60 -22.91
N ILE A 693 0.23 -35.00 -21.72
CA ILE A 693 1.49 -34.43 -21.23
C ILE A 693 2.19 -35.46 -20.35
N LYS A 694 3.40 -35.88 -20.73
CA LYS A 694 4.24 -36.79 -19.91
C LYS A 694 5.30 -36.01 -19.17
N ILE A 695 5.38 -36.22 -17.85
CA ILE A 695 6.43 -35.66 -16.99
C ILE A 695 7.34 -36.81 -16.55
N THR A 696 8.64 -36.72 -16.84
CA THR A 696 9.62 -37.76 -16.51
C THR A 696 10.74 -37.20 -15.64
N ARG A 697 11.19 -37.95 -14.61
CA ARG A 697 12.28 -37.57 -13.71
C ARG A 697 13.64 -37.93 -14.32
N SER A 698 14.49 -36.96 -14.69
CA SER A 698 15.93 -37.18 -14.90
C SER A 698 16.73 -35.88 -15.06
N SER A 699 18.02 -35.95 -14.69
CA SER A 699 19.01 -34.91 -14.49
C SER A 699 19.57 -34.25 -15.77
N ILE A 700 19.37 -32.93 -15.94
CA ILE A 700 20.32 -31.85 -16.37
C ILE A 700 19.55 -30.65 -16.98
N GLN A 701 20.00 -29.42 -16.66
CA GLN A 701 19.51 -28.04 -16.95
C GLN A 701 18.67 -27.75 -18.22
N ALA A 702 17.56 -27.01 -18.06
CA ALA A 702 17.35 -25.60 -18.50
C ALA A 702 15.91 -25.10 -18.15
N GLU A 703 15.73 -23.78 -18.07
CA GLU A 703 14.48 -23.05 -17.74
C GLU A 703 13.28 -23.36 -18.66
N ILE A 704 12.04 -23.28 -18.12
CA ILE A 704 10.82 -23.21 -18.93
C ILE A 704 9.84 -22.16 -18.37
N ASN A 705 9.69 -21.06 -19.12
CA ASN A 705 8.49 -20.22 -19.17
C ASN A 705 7.52 -20.84 -20.20
N ALA A 706 6.36 -21.33 -19.77
CA ALA A 706 5.33 -21.82 -20.69
C ALA A 706 4.25 -20.75 -20.93
N ILE A 707 4.27 -20.13 -22.11
CA ILE A 707 3.19 -19.30 -22.64
C ILE A 707 2.12 -20.22 -23.24
N VAL A 708 0.84 -20.02 -22.89
CA VAL A 708 -0.29 -20.69 -23.55
C VAL A 708 -1.17 -19.66 -24.27
N GLY A 709 -0.76 -19.32 -25.51
CA GLY A 709 -1.62 -18.86 -26.62
C GLY A 709 -2.25 -17.45 -26.58
N ASP A 710 -2.07 -16.70 -27.69
CA ASP A 710 -2.70 -15.41 -27.97
C ASP A 710 -4.01 -15.56 -28.77
N ILE A 711 -4.99 -14.66 -28.57
CA ILE A 711 -6.16 -14.48 -29.46
C ILE A 711 -6.22 -13.01 -29.87
N SER A 712 -5.89 -12.77 -31.13
CA SER A 712 -6.06 -11.48 -31.81
C SER A 712 -7.52 -11.25 -32.22
N ASP A 713 -7.99 -10.01 -32.02
CA ASP A 713 -9.19 -9.34 -32.55
C ASP A 713 -10.43 -9.24 -31.63
N ALA A 714 -10.42 -8.24 -30.73
CA ALA A 714 -11.58 -7.39 -30.43
C ALA A 714 -11.12 -6.03 -29.85
N PRO A 715 -11.75 -4.90 -30.22
CA PRO A 715 -11.38 -3.59 -29.69
C PRO A 715 -12.01 -3.41 -28.31
N TYR A 716 -11.17 -3.06 -27.33
CA TYR A 716 -11.49 -2.75 -25.92
C TYR A 716 -11.64 -3.94 -24.96
N THR A 717 -10.54 -4.65 -24.66
CA THR A 717 -10.39 -5.46 -23.43
C THR A 717 -8.89 -5.70 -23.14
N ARG A 718 -8.40 -5.31 -21.95
CA ARG A 718 -7.11 -5.77 -21.38
C ARG A 718 -7.45 -6.86 -20.35
N GLY A 719 -6.99 -8.10 -20.55
CA GLY A 719 -7.12 -9.18 -19.56
C GLY A 719 -7.03 -10.62 -20.10
N VAL A 720 -5.87 -11.28 -19.98
CA VAL A 720 -5.65 -12.73 -19.93
C VAL A 720 -4.98 -12.99 -18.56
N TYR A 721 -5.47 -13.97 -17.81
CA TYR A 721 -5.02 -14.28 -16.44
C TYR A 721 -4.46 -15.70 -16.38
N TYR A 722 -3.46 -15.94 -15.54
CA TYR A 722 -2.86 -17.27 -15.38
C TYR A 722 -2.65 -17.62 -13.90
N ILE A 723 -2.65 -18.93 -13.60
CA ILE A 723 -2.28 -19.47 -12.30
C ILE A 723 -0.78 -19.77 -12.31
N ASP A 724 -0.04 -19.15 -11.39
CA ASP A 724 1.39 -19.38 -11.21
C ASP A 724 1.65 -20.37 -10.06
N TYR A 725 2.56 -21.32 -10.30
CA TYR A 725 2.97 -22.37 -9.36
C TYR A 725 4.48 -22.30 -9.13
N ALA A 726 4.90 -21.95 -7.91
CA ALA A 726 6.31 -21.99 -7.53
C ALA A 726 6.51 -22.83 -6.25
N ALA A 727 7.34 -23.88 -6.36
CA ALA A 727 8.01 -24.46 -5.20
C ALA A 727 9.31 -23.67 -5.00
N HIS A 728 9.35 -22.78 -4.00
CA HIS A 728 10.57 -22.02 -3.76
C HIS A 728 11.60 -22.88 -3.01
N GLY A 729 12.69 -23.19 -3.71
CA GLY A 729 14.01 -23.25 -3.12
C GLY A 729 14.73 -21.93 -3.41
N LEU A 730 15.12 -21.23 -2.34
CA LEU A 730 15.95 -20.01 -2.28
C LEU A 730 15.21 -18.66 -2.21
N ASN A 731 15.66 -17.88 -1.20
CA ASN A 731 15.47 -16.45 -0.90
C ASN A 731 14.22 -15.98 -0.13
N ILE A 732 13.99 -16.56 1.06
CA ILE A 732 13.41 -15.88 2.23
C ILE A 732 14.40 -16.11 3.40
N PRO A 733 14.64 -15.14 4.32
CA PRO A 733 15.70 -15.21 5.33
C PRO A 733 15.74 -16.53 6.09
N GLU A 734 16.95 -17.05 6.31
CA GLU A 734 17.23 -18.41 6.77
C GLU A 734 16.48 -18.78 8.06
N THR A 735 15.47 -19.64 7.90
CA THR A 735 15.30 -20.89 8.68
C THR A 735 14.23 -21.82 8.11
N THR A 736 13.55 -21.48 7.00
CA THR A 736 12.37 -22.25 6.56
C THR A 736 12.44 -22.66 5.09
N SER A 737 12.72 -23.94 4.87
CA SER A 737 12.64 -24.61 3.56
C SER A 737 11.26 -25.26 3.44
N GLY A 738 10.41 -24.86 2.47
CA GLY A 738 9.22 -25.64 2.07
C GLY A 738 7.86 -24.93 2.02
N ALA A 739 7.74 -23.76 1.39
CA ALA A 739 6.44 -23.09 1.18
C ALA A 739 5.90 -23.28 -0.26
N MET A 740 4.57 -23.41 -0.42
CA MET A 740 3.86 -23.42 -1.71
C MET A 740 3.08 -22.12 -1.89
N ARG A 741 3.18 -21.49 -3.07
CA ARG A 741 2.38 -20.30 -3.43
C ARG A 741 1.46 -20.60 -4.61
N ILE A 742 0.20 -20.17 -4.50
CA ILE A 742 -0.82 -20.17 -5.56
C ILE A 742 -1.20 -18.71 -5.79
N SER A 743 -1.15 -18.21 -7.03
CA SER A 743 -1.57 -16.83 -7.31
C SER A 743 -2.34 -16.70 -8.62
N VAL A 744 -3.29 -15.75 -8.63
CA VAL A 744 -3.98 -15.28 -9.83
C VAL A 744 -3.30 -14.00 -10.27
N ARG A 745 -2.80 -13.95 -11.51
CA ARG A 745 -2.06 -12.78 -12.03
C ARG A 745 -2.82 -12.09 -13.16
N ALA A 746 -2.80 -10.76 -13.17
CA ALA A 746 -3.33 -9.93 -14.26
C ALA A 746 -2.38 -9.89 -15.47
N THR A 747 -2.81 -9.28 -16.57
CA THR A 747 -2.02 -9.18 -17.83
C THR A 747 -0.70 -8.44 -17.69
N ASP A 748 -0.56 -7.62 -16.67
CA ASP A 748 0.66 -6.89 -16.32
C ASP A 748 1.56 -7.68 -15.36
N ASN A 749 1.34 -9.00 -15.26
CA ASN A 749 2.06 -9.92 -14.38
C ASN A 749 1.88 -9.69 -12.87
N LYS A 750 1.08 -8.71 -12.46
CA LYS A 750 0.88 -8.40 -11.04
C LYS A 750 -0.08 -9.42 -10.40
N PRO A 751 0.23 -9.93 -9.20
CA PRO A 751 -0.68 -10.81 -8.47
C PRO A 751 -1.95 -10.05 -8.04
N ALA A 752 -3.11 -10.50 -8.50
CA ALA A 752 -4.41 -10.02 -8.05
C ALA A 752 -4.84 -10.69 -6.73
N LEU A 753 -4.47 -11.96 -6.54
CA LEU A 753 -4.70 -12.74 -5.31
C LEU A 753 -3.55 -13.74 -5.13
N SER A 754 -3.02 -13.91 -3.92
CA SER A 754 -1.95 -14.87 -3.61
C SER A 754 -2.23 -15.64 -2.32
N LEU A 755 -2.28 -16.97 -2.39
CA LEU A 755 -2.34 -17.88 -1.26
C LEU A 755 -0.96 -18.54 -1.05
N LEU A 756 -0.43 -18.46 0.15
CA LEU A 756 0.81 -19.10 0.58
C LEU A 756 0.48 -20.16 1.63
N LEU A 757 1.07 -21.34 1.50
CA LEU A 757 0.91 -22.48 2.40
C LEU A 757 2.29 -22.86 2.96
N TYR A 758 2.40 -22.96 4.28
CA TYR A 758 3.65 -23.22 4.99
C TYR A 758 3.41 -23.98 6.30
N ASP A 759 3.92 -25.21 6.43
CA ASP A 759 3.99 -25.98 7.70
C ASP A 759 2.74 -25.88 8.59
N GLY A 760 1.57 -26.10 7.97
CA GLY A 760 0.28 -26.04 8.68
C GLY A 760 -0.20 -24.61 8.96
N ALA A 761 0.32 -23.61 8.28
CA ALA A 761 -0.14 -22.23 8.26
C ALA A 761 -0.47 -21.79 6.82
N TYR A 762 -1.51 -20.98 6.66
CA TYR A 762 -1.85 -20.36 5.38
C TYR A 762 -1.85 -18.84 5.48
N TYR A 763 -1.52 -18.17 4.37
CA TYR A 763 -1.51 -16.73 4.23
C TYR A 763 -2.16 -16.34 2.91
N LEU A 764 -3.24 -15.58 2.96
CA LEU A 764 -3.84 -15.01 1.76
C LEU A 764 -3.53 -13.50 1.72
N ALA A 765 -2.97 -13.04 0.60
CA ALA A 765 -2.61 -11.65 0.37
C ALA A 765 -3.07 -11.19 -1.01
N GLN A 766 -3.76 -10.07 -1.06
CA GLN A 766 -3.95 -9.26 -2.27
C GLN A 766 -2.77 -8.26 -2.40
N VAL A 767 -2.42 -7.88 -3.63
CA VAL A 767 -1.66 -6.64 -3.86
C VAL A 767 -2.66 -5.49 -3.86
N GLY A 768 -2.89 -4.88 -2.70
CA GLY A 768 -3.92 -3.85 -2.52
C GLY A 768 -4.50 -3.78 -1.10
N PRO A 769 -5.46 -2.84 -0.88
CA PRO A 769 -5.73 -2.25 0.43
C PRO A 769 -6.55 -3.08 1.43
N SER A 770 -7.00 -4.31 1.13
CA SER A 770 -7.85 -5.05 2.09
C SER A 770 -7.77 -6.57 1.99
N LEU A 771 -7.98 -7.17 3.17
CA LEU A 771 -8.05 -8.57 3.60
C LEU A 771 -6.78 -9.45 3.58
N ARG A 772 -6.36 -9.82 4.80
CA ARG A 772 -5.41 -10.90 5.09
C ARG A 772 -6.12 -11.96 5.93
N LEU A 773 -6.38 -13.13 5.33
CA LEU A 773 -6.74 -14.34 6.09
C LEU A 773 -5.46 -15.07 6.44
N THR A 774 -5.21 -15.25 7.74
CA THR A 774 -4.11 -16.06 8.24
C THR A 774 -4.65 -17.06 9.24
N GLY A 775 -4.31 -18.34 9.07
CA GLY A 775 -4.75 -19.40 9.98
C GLY A 775 -3.84 -20.61 9.89
N SER A 776 -4.20 -21.67 10.61
CA SER A 776 -3.48 -22.94 10.60
C SER A 776 -4.35 -24.08 10.09
N TYR A 777 -3.76 -25.02 9.36
CA TYR A 777 -4.36 -26.26 8.90
C TYR A 777 -3.49 -27.44 9.35
N ASP A 778 -4.04 -28.64 9.55
CA ASP A 778 -3.22 -29.82 9.82
C ASP A 778 -2.57 -30.29 8.48
N PRO A 779 -1.24 -30.28 8.35
CA PRO A 779 -0.56 -30.69 7.13
C PRO A 779 -0.87 -32.14 6.73
N SER A 780 -1.28 -32.99 7.67
CA SER A 780 -1.64 -34.38 7.43
C SER A 780 -3.05 -34.56 6.84
N THR A 781 -3.86 -33.50 6.84
CA THR A 781 -5.25 -33.51 6.35
C THR A 781 -5.50 -32.62 5.14
N ALA A 782 -4.49 -31.92 4.61
CA ALA A 782 -4.62 -31.03 3.47
C ALA A 782 -4.53 -31.78 2.12
N HIS A 783 -5.65 -32.35 1.65
CA HIS A 783 -5.73 -33.13 0.41
C HIS A 783 -6.36 -32.37 -0.74
N ARG A 784 -7.12 -31.29 -0.51
CA ARG A 784 -7.78 -30.45 -1.54
C ARG A 784 -7.81 -28.98 -1.19
N VAL A 785 -7.30 -28.11 -2.05
CA VAL A 785 -7.44 -26.64 -1.93
C VAL A 785 -8.39 -26.15 -3.01
N HIS A 786 -9.43 -25.42 -2.62
CA HIS A 786 -10.48 -24.93 -3.49
C HIS A 786 -10.58 -23.41 -3.37
N ILE A 787 -10.48 -22.68 -4.49
CA ILE A 787 -10.70 -21.23 -4.55
C ILE A 787 -11.83 -20.95 -5.53
N GLU A 788 -12.93 -20.35 -5.06
CA GLU A 788 -14.08 -19.95 -5.86
C GLU A 788 -14.04 -18.43 -6.08
N LEU A 789 -14.26 -17.97 -7.32
CA LEU A 789 -14.37 -16.54 -7.66
C LEU A 789 -15.74 -16.27 -8.31
N ASP A 790 -16.46 -15.23 -7.88
CA ASP A 790 -17.71 -14.84 -8.55
C ASP A 790 -17.45 -14.33 -9.99
N LEU A 791 -18.46 -14.38 -10.85
CA LEU A 791 -18.42 -14.09 -12.30
C LEU A 791 -17.95 -12.70 -12.66
N ASP A 792 -18.28 -11.74 -11.80
CA ASP A 792 -17.86 -10.35 -11.94
C ASP A 792 -16.54 -10.08 -11.23
N MET A 793 -15.87 -11.13 -10.72
CA MET A 793 -14.65 -11.09 -9.91
C MET A 793 -14.73 -10.08 -8.76
N ARG A 794 -15.92 -9.91 -8.16
CA ARG A 794 -16.11 -9.00 -7.01
C ARG A 794 -15.95 -9.68 -5.68
N ARG A 795 -15.97 -11.02 -5.63
CA ARG A 795 -15.88 -11.80 -4.40
C ARG A 795 -15.17 -13.14 -4.60
N TYR A 796 -14.60 -13.67 -3.53
CA TYR A 796 -13.97 -14.99 -3.51
C TYR A 796 -14.32 -15.82 -2.26
N SER A 797 -14.18 -17.14 -2.39
CA SER A 797 -14.22 -18.11 -1.30
C SER A 797 -12.99 -19.00 -1.36
N VAL A 798 -12.50 -19.48 -0.21
CA VAL A 798 -11.39 -20.42 -0.10
C VAL A 798 -11.83 -21.57 0.81
N CYS A 799 -11.66 -22.80 0.36
CA CYS A 799 -11.91 -24.01 1.15
C CYS A 799 -10.66 -24.92 1.13
N ILE A 800 -10.35 -25.59 2.23
CA ILE A 800 -9.35 -26.68 2.30
C ILE A 800 -10.09 -27.95 2.77
N ASP A 801 -10.04 -29.02 1.99
CA ASP A 801 -10.71 -30.31 2.24
C ASP A 801 -12.22 -30.23 2.51
N GLY A 802 -12.86 -29.23 1.91
CA GLY A 802 -14.28 -28.95 2.09
C GLY A 802 -14.61 -28.17 3.36
N GLU A 803 -13.60 -27.80 4.16
CA GLU A 803 -13.72 -26.80 5.22
C GLU A 803 -13.61 -25.40 4.61
N VAL A 804 -14.61 -24.56 4.86
CA VAL A 804 -14.66 -23.18 4.35
C VAL A 804 -13.76 -22.30 5.20
N LEU A 805 -12.66 -21.82 4.63
CA LEU A 805 -11.72 -20.92 5.29
C LEU A 805 -12.07 -19.45 5.09
N ALA A 806 -12.65 -19.12 3.93
CA ALA A 806 -13.11 -17.79 3.57
C ALA A 806 -14.32 -17.94 2.65
N SER A 807 -15.35 -17.12 2.83
CA SER A 807 -16.54 -17.20 1.98
C SER A 807 -17.04 -15.81 1.66
N ASN A 808 -17.38 -15.59 0.39
CA ASN A 808 -18.04 -14.38 -0.09
C ASN A 808 -17.27 -13.08 0.22
N ILE A 809 -15.94 -13.17 0.29
CA ILE A 809 -15.06 -12.05 0.59
C ILE A 809 -14.97 -11.11 -0.62
N PRO A 810 -15.19 -9.79 -0.48
CA PRO A 810 -14.96 -8.80 -1.54
C PRO A 810 -13.54 -8.85 -2.12
N LEU A 811 -13.42 -8.97 -3.45
CA LEU A 811 -12.19 -8.77 -4.20
C LEU A 811 -12.11 -7.28 -4.57
N ILE A 812 -11.42 -6.47 -3.76
CA ILE A 812 -11.38 -5.02 -3.96
C ILE A 812 -10.32 -4.68 -5.01
N ALA A 813 -10.72 -4.54 -6.26
CA ALA A 813 -9.91 -3.83 -7.25
C ALA A 813 -10.80 -3.04 -8.21
N SER A 814 -10.57 -1.73 -8.25
CA SER A 814 -11.12 -0.87 -9.29
C SER A 814 -10.64 -1.37 -10.66
N THR A 815 -11.59 -1.67 -11.56
CA THR A 815 -11.45 -2.02 -13.00
C THR A 815 -11.42 -3.49 -13.46
N PHE A 816 -11.89 -4.45 -12.66
CA PHE A 816 -12.23 -5.78 -13.22
C PHE A 816 -13.57 -5.71 -13.99
N ILE A 817 -13.54 -5.99 -15.30
CA ILE A 817 -14.72 -6.04 -16.15
C ILE A 817 -14.58 -7.30 -17.02
N ASP A 818 -15.37 -8.33 -16.68
CA ASP A 818 -15.64 -9.60 -17.38
C ASP A 818 -14.76 -10.84 -17.06
N LEU A 819 -15.40 -11.90 -16.54
CA LEU A 819 -14.96 -13.31 -16.60
C LEU A 819 -16.04 -14.15 -17.32
N HIS A 820 -15.82 -14.52 -18.59
CA HIS A 820 -16.68 -15.49 -19.27
C HIS A 820 -16.19 -16.94 -19.01
N SER A 821 -16.40 -17.40 -17.77
CA SER A 821 -16.39 -18.76 -17.17
C SER A 821 -15.34 -19.83 -17.53
N LEU A 822 -14.94 -20.64 -16.53
CA LEU A 822 -14.95 -22.12 -16.63
C LEU A 822 -14.87 -22.85 -15.26
N ARG A 823 -15.83 -23.75 -14.97
CA ARG A 823 -15.81 -24.69 -13.83
C ARG A 823 -15.92 -26.15 -14.30
N PHE A 824 -15.32 -27.05 -13.52
CA PHE A 824 -15.34 -28.50 -13.72
C PHE A 824 -16.08 -29.21 -12.57
N ASN A 825 -16.73 -30.34 -12.86
CA ASN A 825 -17.27 -31.27 -11.85
C ASN A 825 -17.35 -32.69 -12.42
N VAL A 826 -16.81 -33.70 -11.72
CA VAL A 826 -17.20 -35.12 -11.88
C VAL A 826 -17.08 -35.91 -10.56
N PHE A 827 -18.03 -36.82 -10.29
CA PHE A 827 -17.98 -37.91 -9.28
C PHE A 827 -18.26 -39.27 -9.99
N PRO A 828 -17.89 -40.44 -9.38
CA PRO A 828 -16.87 -41.38 -9.88
C PRO A 828 -17.42 -42.74 -10.39
N THR A 829 -16.57 -43.60 -10.99
CA THR A 829 -16.28 -44.99 -10.48
C THR A 829 -15.32 -45.84 -11.34
N ASP A 830 -14.45 -46.57 -10.61
CA ASP A 830 -13.81 -47.89 -10.83
C ASP A 830 -12.68 -48.13 -11.86
N SER A 831 -11.43 -48.15 -11.36
CA SER A 831 -10.38 -49.22 -11.36
C SER A 831 -10.41 -50.32 -12.45
N PRO A 832 -9.28 -50.90 -12.97
CA PRO A 832 -7.88 -50.90 -12.46
C PRO A 832 -6.77 -50.71 -13.53
N GLY A 833 -5.60 -50.21 -13.14
CA GLY A 833 -4.37 -50.36 -13.93
C GLY A 833 -3.27 -49.43 -13.46
N PHE A 834 -2.40 -49.91 -12.58
CA PHE A 834 -1.22 -49.16 -12.15
C PHE A 834 -0.16 -49.15 -13.26
N GLU A 835 0.10 -47.96 -13.81
CA GLU A 835 1.44 -47.38 -13.97
C GLU A 835 1.31 -45.88 -13.65
N SER A 836 2.35 -45.28 -13.07
CA SER A 836 2.34 -43.90 -12.56
C SER A 836 2.37 -42.87 -13.69
N GLU A 837 1.23 -42.64 -14.34
CA GLU A 837 1.03 -41.68 -15.43
C GLU A 837 -0.18 -40.78 -15.12
N ASN A 838 -0.04 -39.47 -15.38
CA ASN A 838 -1.16 -38.54 -15.44
C ASN A 838 -1.45 -38.21 -16.92
N VAL A 839 -2.69 -38.42 -17.37
CA VAL A 839 -3.13 -38.17 -18.75
C VAL A 839 -4.16 -37.04 -18.75
N ILE A 840 -3.97 -36.03 -19.61
CA ILE A 840 -4.96 -34.97 -19.86
C ILE A 840 -5.52 -35.21 -21.26
N ASP A 841 -6.81 -35.57 -21.34
CA ASP A 841 -7.43 -36.15 -22.53
C ASP A 841 -8.56 -35.22 -23.09
N ASP A 842 -8.15 -34.30 -23.97
CA ASP A 842 -8.87 -33.44 -24.94
C ASP A 842 -9.71 -32.23 -24.51
N ILE A 843 -9.62 -31.22 -25.39
CA ILE A 843 -10.15 -29.87 -25.27
C ILE A 843 -10.97 -29.53 -26.53
N ARG A 844 -12.23 -29.09 -26.37
CA ARG A 844 -12.99 -28.48 -27.48
C ARG A 844 -13.82 -27.27 -27.05
N ILE A 845 -13.78 -26.26 -27.91
CA ILE A 845 -14.48 -24.97 -27.82
C ILE A 845 -15.48 -24.89 -28.97
N THR A 846 -16.73 -24.54 -28.70
CA THR A 846 -17.71 -24.19 -29.75
C THR A 846 -18.50 -22.95 -29.36
N LYS A 847 -18.74 -22.15 -30.39
CA LYS A 847 -19.13 -20.74 -30.37
C LYS A 847 -20.48 -20.44 -29.71
#